data_AF-A0A1H3BZM1-F1
#
_entry.id   AF-A0A1H3BZM1-F1
#
_cell.length_a   1.000
_cell.length_b   1.000
_cell.length_c   1.000
_cell.angle_alpha   90.00
_cell.angle_beta   90.00
_cell.angle_gamma   90.00
#
_symmetry.space_group_name_H-M   'P 1'
#
loop_
_entity.id
_entity.type
_entity.pdbx_description
1 polymer ?
#
loop_
_entity_poly.entity_id
_entity_poly.type
_entity_poly.pdbx_seq_one_letter_code
_entity_poly.pdbx_strand_id
1 'polypeptide(L)'
;MQTTPVPDLIARAQSRHGMTGATLAAHIGISGAHLSSARHGRYRLSADVTDRLAALANAEPAAAPPDLFEAATTAPAAPAPATTREPPADNTGFVDIAATARAALDCAESVLSAWLPEGKRQGPEWVSRNPTRHDTKLGSFLVNITTGAWSDFATNDRGGDLVSLVRYLDGLPTQGEAARKLASWLGIAPTDHPATRHNGTERPAASPTRKTAATHAPIPSEALAARPEAHPTLGRPIATWAYRDTAGRPIAFVCRFDLPGGDKTYRPLTHGPDGWTWTAPPEPRPLYGLDRLAARPDAPAILTEGEKAADAAAALMPDCVTVTTMNGAQSPQKADWSPFNGRVVRIWPDADAPGAAYAETAARLATEAGAAAVEILDLSSLAMDPSTGEVRNLPAGWDAADAAADGWTPETLAGAARWNPHIGPDTATPPATTPSPDAWPAPRPLPERGDMAEAAAFPLDLLPAPLRDAAREVSRFCKAPEASAALVGIGALATAIGKRAMIEERPGLLHYPALFLVGIAASGERKSPVFRAMARPLEDWTEAQAEAWEADARRARARNAAIDAAVAKVKKQAGSDVDAATREIEELDAKREEIPPYPRLFTTDCTEQRLFQLMHERGGAFAVLSAEGRPVVDAINGKYSGDGRTGDAIYLAGVSGDAITRDRVGGEGGPEDRVISRPCLSVCILIQPDKFLEAAAHPALRSSGALARIWPVWLPSLVGTRIEAPDEAGLSGEAMAPFNALIRRLLSHNPPEDEDGRPAPHRATLSPAAAEARRLYHNAIEQLMGEGGELSDVRDIAAKAVSQTAKLALVLHLAADAEILSRPASAIDAATWATAQAIGTWFFEEAVRVQRLADEDPALDAARRVIRWLAAERRQTVNTTDLMQTGPRPRPKAREAIATLDLLEDFGWVRAQTEPPKRRPIYLVHPKLATLAKLAGKAL
;
A
#
# COMPACT_ATOMS: atom_id res chain seq x y z
N MET A 1 -14.06 -19.14 -52.59
CA MET A 1 -14.82 -18.09 -53.29
C MET A 1 -14.54 -16.77 -52.59
N GLN A 2 -14.33 -15.74 -53.39
CA GLN A 2 -13.43 -14.61 -53.13
C GLN A 2 -13.82 -13.69 -51.98
N THR A 3 -12.80 -13.27 -51.24
CA THR A 3 -12.77 -12.16 -50.29
C THR A 3 -12.72 -10.83 -51.04
N THR A 4 -13.57 -9.88 -50.67
CA THR A 4 -13.47 -8.48 -51.15
C THR A 4 -12.75 -7.65 -50.09
N PRO A 5 -11.74 -6.82 -50.44
CA PRO A 5 -11.02 -6.03 -49.46
C PRO A 5 -11.77 -4.73 -49.09
N VAL A 6 -11.57 -4.29 -47.85
CA VAL A 6 -12.17 -3.14 -47.15
C VAL A 6 -12.04 -1.73 -47.81
N PRO A 7 -11.14 -1.43 -48.79
CA PRO A 7 -11.02 -0.07 -49.33
C PRO A 7 -12.22 0.45 -50.17
N ASP A 8 -13.08 -0.42 -50.71
CA ASP A 8 -14.17 -0.01 -51.61
C ASP A 8 -15.43 0.55 -50.92
N LEU A 9 -15.57 0.35 -49.61
CA LEU A 9 -16.70 0.89 -48.83
C LEU A 9 -16.55 2.39 -48.53
N ILE A 10 -15.31 2.88 -48.45
CA ILE A 10 -14.99 4.28 -48.14
C ILE A 10 -15.21 5.19 -49.36
N ALA A 11 -14.94 4.69 -50.57
CA ALA A 11 -15.16 5.44 -51.81
C ALA A 11 -16.65 5.65 -52.13
N ARG A 12 -17.54 4.77 -51.67
CA ARG A 12 -19.00 4.91 -51.91
C ARG A 12 -19.69 5.90 -50.95
N ALA A 13 -19.10 6.19 -49.80
CA ALA A 13 -19.65 7.15 -48.84
C ALA A 13 -19.38 8.63 -49.22
N GLN A 14 -18.32 8.91 -49.98
CA GLN A 14 -17.89 10.27 -50.31
C GLN A 14 -18.66 10.94 -51.47
N SER A 15 -19.56 10.23 -52.16
CA SER A 15 -20.24 10.76 -53.36
C SER A 15 -21.68 11.26 -53.16
N ARG A 16 -22.27 11.16 -51.94
CA ARG A 16 -23.70 11.50 -51.74
C ARG A 16 -24.03 12.74 -50.92
N HIS A 17 -23.11 13.32 -50.16
CA HIS A 17 -23.41 14.52 -49.35
C HIS A 17 -22.20 15.45 -49.27
N GLY A 18 -21.99 16.26 -50.30
CA GLY A 18 -20.88 17.22 -50.37
C GLY A 18 -20.85 18.19 -49.19
N MET A 19 -19.99 17.91 -48.20
CA MET A 19 -19.63 18.80 -47.10
C MET A 19 -18.13 18.67 -46.82
N THR A 20 -17.47 19.79 -46.56
CA THR A 20 -16.02 19.89 -46.32
C THR A 20 -15.65 19.41 -44.91
N GLY A 21 -14.42 18.91 -44.76
CA GLY A 21 -13.93 18.16 -43.58
C GLY A 21 -13.88 18.89 -42.23
N ALA A 22 -14.29 20.16 -42.15
CA ALA A 22 -14.35 20.90 -40.89
C ALA A 22 -15.70 20.75 -40.15
N THR A 23 -16.73 20.18 -40.77
CA THR A 23 -18.08 20.09 -40.18
C THR A 23 -18.45 18.67 -39.70
N LEU A 24 -17.57 17.68 -39.87
CA LEU A 24 -17.79 16.30 -39.37
C LEU A 24 -17.40 16.13 -37.89
N ALA A 25 -16.55 17.01 -37.36
CA ALA A 25 -16.11 16.97 -35.96
C ALA A 25 -17.17 17.48 -34.95
N ALA A 26 -18.23 18.15 -35.42
CA ALA A 26 -19.27 18.72 -34.57
C ALA A 26 -20.59 17.94 -34.55
N HIS A 27 -20.71 16.84 -35.31
CA HIS A 27 -21.92 15.99 -35.34
C HIS A 27 -21.76 14.61 -34.70
N ILE A 28 -20.54 14.25 -34.27
CA ILE A 28 -20.30 13.10 -33.39
C ILE A 28 -20.18 13.66 -31.97
N GLY A 29 -21.32 14.07 -31.42
CA GLY A 29 -21.43 14.53 -30.04
C GLY A 29 -21.12 13.39 -29.08
N ILE A 30 -19.86 13.30 -28.64
CA ILE A 30 -19.47 12.56 -27.45
C ILE A 30 -19.86 13.45 -26.25
N SER A 31 -21.15 13.39 -25.90
CA SER A 31 -21.66 13.80 -24.61
C SER A 31 -21.36 12.69 -23.61
N GLY A 32 -20.79 13.06 -22.45
CA GLY A 32 -20.34 12.17 -21.38
C GLY A 32 -21.46 11.38 -20.73
N ALA A 33 -21.91 10.32 -21.41
CA ALA A 33 -22.85 9.32 -20.90
C ALA A 33 -22.42 7.91 -21.35
N HIS A 34 -21.16 7.56 -21.12
CA HIS A 34 -20.67 6.17 -21.16
C HIS A 34 -19.56 5.97 -20.11
N LEU A 35 -19.88 6.22 -18.85
CA LEU A 35 -19.06 5.78 -17.70
C LEU A 35 -19.88 4.99 -16.67
N SER A 36 -20.99 4.36 -17.12
CA SER A 36 -21.86 3.54 -16.26
C SER A 36 -21.93 2.05 -16.66
N SER A 37 -21.07 1.57 -17.57
CA SER A 37 -21.04 0.14 -17.93
C SER A 37 -19.65 -0.50 -18.01
N ALA A 38 -18.62 0.13 -17.45
CA ALA A 38 -17.28 -0.46 -17.35
C ALA A 38 -16.76 -0.38 -15.91
N ARG A 39 -17.30 -1.23 -15.03
CA ARG A 39 -16.63 -1.63 -13.78
C ARG A 39 -16.17 -3.09 -13.89
N HIS A 40 -15.63 -3.46 -15.04
CA HIS A 40 -14.75 -4.62 -15.14
C HIS A 40 -13.36 -4.13 -14.72
N GLY A 41 -12.75 -4.74 -13.70
CA GLY A 41 -11.33 -4.56 -13.41
C GLY A 41 -10.93 -3.80 -12.14
N ARG A 42 -11.59 -3.96 -10.98
CA ARG A 42 -11.09 -3.40 -9.68
C ARG A 42 -9.64 -3.75 -9.34
N TYR A 43 -9.10 -4.81 -9.92
CA TYR A 43 -7.76 -5.32 -9.62
C TYR A 43 -6.72 -4.97 -10.67
N ARG A 44 -7.10 -4.48 -11.86
CA ARG A 44 -6.17 -4.24 -12.97
C ARG A 44 -5.82 -2.78 -13.15
N LEU A 45 -4.78 -2.56 -13.94
CA LEU A 45 -4.63 -1.30 -14.65
C LEU A 45 -5.76 -1.15 -15.67
N SER A 46 -6.16 0.09 -15.90
CA SER A 46 -7.11 0.49 -16.92
C SER A 46 -6.58 0.12 -18.29
N ALA A 47 -7.47 -0.23 -19.22
CA ALA A 47 -7.07 -0.60 -20.58
C ALA A 47 -6.25 0.51 -21.26
N ASP A 48 -6.58 1.79 -21.02
CA ASP A 48 -5.81 2.94 -21.52
C ASP A 48 -4.38 2.95 -20.96
N VAL A 49 -4.17 2.63 -19.68
CA VAL A 49 -2.82 2.54 -19.11
C VAL A 49 -2.05 1.35 -19.66
N THR A 50 -2.68 0.18 -19.75
CA THR A 50 -2.07 -1.02 -20.37
C THR A 50 -1.66 -0.74 -21.82
N ASP A 51 -2.55 -0.14 -22.62
CA ASP A 51 -2.28 0.20 -24.02
C ASP A 51 -1.15 1.23 -24.14
N ARG A 52 -1.08 2.22 -23.24
CA ARG A 52 0.04 3.19 -23.20
C ARG A 52 1.37 2.52 -22.88
N LEU A 53 1.43 1.66 -21.86
CA LEU A 53 2.65 0.95 -21.50
C LEU A 53 3.09 -0.01 -22.62
N ALA A 54 2.15 -0.67 -23.29
CA ALA A 54 2.40 -1.51 -24.46
C ALA A 54 2.87 -0.70 -25.67
N ALA A 55 2.29 0.49 -25.91
CA ALA A 55 2.68 1.37 -27.01
C ALA A 55 4.14 1.86 -26.87
N LEU A 56 4.62 2.06 -25.63
CA LEU A 56 6.03 2.40 -25.38
C LEU A 56 7.01 1.31 -25.84
N ALA A 57 6.59 0.04 -25.89
CA ALA A 57 7.42 -1.04 -26.40
C ALA A 57 7.58 -0.97 -27.93
N ASN A 58 6.64 -0.33 -28.63
CA ASN A 58 6.59 -0.23 -30.09
C ASN A 58 6.91 1.18 -30.62
N ALA A 59 7.21 2.15 -29.74
CA ALA A 59 7.50 3.51 -30.14
C ALA A 59 8.84 3.56 -30.90
N GLU A 60 8.82 4.06 -32.14
CA GLU A 60 10.06 4.35 -32.86
C GLU A 60 10.86 5.40 -32.09
N PRO A 61 12.18 5.21 -31.92
CA PRO A 61 12.99 6.16 -31.18
C PRO A 61 13.04 7.49 -31.94
N ALA A 62 12.42 8.53 -31.38
CA ALA A 62 12.66 9.89 -31.82
C ALA A 62 14.14 10.21 -31.62
N ALA A 63 14.81 10.71 -32.65
CA ALA A 63 16.21 11.11 -32.57
C ALA A 63 16.39 12.13 -31.44
N ALA A 64 17.14 11.74 -30.40
CA ALA A 64 17.45 12.64 -29.29
C ALA A 64 18.37 13.78 -29.78
N PRO A 65 18.11 15.04 -29.43
CA PRO A 65 19.07 16.12 -29.65
C PRO A 65 20.25 15.98 -28.66
N PRO A 66 21.48 16.35 -29.05
CA PRO A 66 22.62 16.33 -28.15
C PRO A 66 22.58 17.53 -27.19
N ASP A 67 23.19 17.33 -26.01
CA ASP A 67 23.60 18.31 -25.01
C ASP A 67 22.54 18.99 -24.12
N LEU A 68 22.42 18.52 -22.87
CA LEU A 68 22.14 19.35 -21.70
C LEU A 68 22.66 18.65 -20.43
N PHE A 69 23.91 18.94 -20.04
CA PHE A 69 24.40 18.77 -18.67
C PHE A 69 25.24 19.99 -18.31
N GLU A 70 24.69 20.91 -17.51
CA GLU A 70 25.48 21.68 -16.55
C GLU A 70 24.62 22.41 -15.51
N ALA A 71 25.20 22.52 -14.31
CA ALA A 71 24.87 23.38 -13.17
C ALA A 71 23.79 22.92 -12.16
N ALA A 72 24.26 22.51 -10.96
CA ALA A 72 23.92 23.20 -9.70
C ALA A 72 24.81 22.69 -8.54
N THR A 73 25.69 23.55 -8.04
CA THR A 73 26.31 23.46 -6.70
C THR A 73 26.01 24.77 -5.96
N THR A 74 25.56 24.67 -4.70
CA THR A 74 25.98 25.47 -3.52
C THR A 74 24.90 25.46 -2.43
N ALA A 75 25.33 25.26 -1.18
CA ALA A 75 24.53 25.34 0.05
C ALA A 75 25.22 26.32 1.02
N PRO A 76 24.51 26.93 1.99
CA PRO A 76 25.18 27.60 3.11
C PRO A 76 24.74 27.12 4.51
N ALA A 77 25.56 27.54 5.49
CA ALA A 77 25.81 26.95 6.81
C ALA A 77 25.12 27.65 8.01
N ALA A 78 25.18 27.00 9.18
CA ALA A 78 24.64 27.42 10.49
C ALA A 78 25.67 28.13 11.41
N PRO A 79 25.23 28.77 12.53
CA PRO A 79 26.10 29.04 13.69
C PRO A 79 25.56 28.55 15.06
N ALA A 80 26.45 28.51 16.07
CA ALA A 80 26.29 27.99 17.45
C ALA A 80 26.78 29.03 18.54
N PRO A 81 26.92 28.74 19.86
CA PRO A 81 26.02 29.19 20.96
C PRO A 81 26.72 29.89 22.17
N ALA A 82 26.00 30.31 23.23
CA ALA A 82 26.55 30.71 24.56
C ALA A 82 25.50 30.62 25.70
N THR A 83 25.60 29.72 26.70
CA THR A 83 26.22 29.74 28.06
C THR A 83 25.31 30.08 29.28
N THR A 84 25.53 29.32 30.35
CA THR A 84 24.82 29.00 31.61
C THR A 84 24.78 30.05 32.75
N ARG A 85 23.76 29.96 33.65
CA ARG A 85 23.89 30.29 35.11
C ARG A 85 22.76 29.68 35.99
N GLU A 86 23.11 29.27 37.23
CA GLU A 86 22.32 28.54 38.26
C GLU A 86 21.97 29.44 39.50
N PRO A 87 21.20 28.99 40.54
CA PRO A 87 19.97 29.63 41.09
C PRO A 87 20.14 30.24 42.52
N PRO A 88 19.08 30.73 43.25
CA PRO A 88 18.19 29.84 44.02
C PRO A 88 16.74 30.34 44.33
N ALA A 89 15.97 29.39 44.91
CA ALA A 89 14.85 29.49 45.87
C ALA A 89 13.39 29.69 45.39
N ASP A 90 12.62 28.62 45.64
CA ASP A 90 11.18 28.48 45.91
C ASP A 90 10.23 29.57 45.37
N ASN A 91 9.46 29.23 44.32
CA ASN A 91 8.20 29.90 44.06
C ASN A 91 7.16 28.95 43.44
N THR A 92 6.04 28.78 44.12
CA THR A 92 4.96 27.83 43.86
C THR A 92 3.97 28.34 42.80
N GLY A 93 4.44 28.52 41.56
CA GLY A 93 3.62 29.03 40.45
C GLY A 93 3.04 27.97 39.47
N PHE A 94 2.08 28.40 38.66
CA PHE A 94 1.40 27.61 37.63
C PHE A 94 2.27 27.48 36.37
N VAL A 95 2.32 26.29 35.75
CA VAL A 95 3.18 26.01 34.58
C VAL A 95 2.33 25.49 33.43
N ASP A 96 2.43 26.14 32.26
CA ASP A 96 1.81 25.70 31.02
C ASP A 96 2.59 24.53 30.42
N ILE A 97 1.97 23.35 30.46
CA ILE A 97 2.52 22.08 30.00
C ILE A 97 2.86 22.14 28.50
N ALA A 98 2.01 22.76 27.67
CA ALA A 98 2.20 22.82 26.23
C ALA A 98 3.33 23.80 25.87
N ALA A 99 3.38 24.95 26.56
CA ALA A 99 4.48 25.91 26.37
C ALA A 99 5.83 25.30 26.80
N THR A 100 5.83 24.54 27.90
CA THR A 100 7.03 23.83 28.39
C THR A 100 7.47 22.74 27.42
N ALA A 101 6.54 21.96 26.88
CA ALA A 101 6.84 20.93 25.89
C ALA A 101 7.47 21.51 24.62
N ARG A 102 6.96 22.65 24.15
CA ARG A 102 7.50 23.35 22.98
C ARG A 102 8.90 23.90 23.25
N ALA A 103 9.11 24.57 24.38
CA ALA A 103 10.43 25.10 24.76
C ALA A 103 11.46 23.98 25.02
N ALA A 104 11.02 22.82 25.54
CA ALA A 104 11.87 21.65 25.70
C ALA A 104 12.31 21.07 24.35
N LEU A 105 11.43 21.09 23.35
CA LEU A 105 11.74 20.59 22.01
C LEU A 105 12.78 21.46 21.30
N ASP A 106 12.74 22.78 21.48
CA ASP A 106 13.72 23.73 20.93
C ASP A 106 15.15 23.49 21.44
N CYS A 107 15.31 22.76 22.54
CA CYS A 107 16.59 22.35 23.11
C CYS A 107 16.63 20.85 23.47
N ALA A 108 15.95 20.01 22.68
CA ALA A 108 15.72 18.59 22.95
C ALA A 108 17.00 17.82 23.28
N GLU A 109 18.11 18.05 22.56
CA GLU A 109 19.38 17.35 22.83
C GLU A 109 19.95 17.68 24.23
N SER A 110 19.80 18.91 24.69
CA SER A 110 20.23 19.33 26.03
C SER A 110 19.36 18.70 27.12
N VAL A 111 18.04 18.66 26.91
CA VAL A 111 17.08 18.00 27.81
C VAL A 111 17.37 16.50 27.89
N LEU A 112 17.59 15.85 26.74
CA LEU A 112 17.87 14.42 26.66
C LEU A 112 19.24 14.06 27.23
N SER A 113 20.24 14.92 27.09
CA SER A 113 21.54 14.71 27.73
C SER A 113 21.46 14.80 29.26
N ALA A 114 20.52 15.57 29.81
CA ALA A 114 20.32 15.69 31.24
C ALA A 114 19.51 14.53 31.84
N TRP A 115 18.45 14.07 31.18
CA TRP A 115 17.59 12.97 31.67
C TRP A 115 18.02 11.58 31.20
N LEU A 116 18.80 11.50 30.12
CA LEU A 116 19.31 10.25 29.51
C LEU A 116 20.80 10.42 29.16
N PRO A 117 21.69 10.58 30.16
CA PRO A 117 23.09 10.95 29.94
C PRO A 117 23.93 9.88 29.23
N GLU A 118 23.50 8.60 29.28
CA GLU A 118 24.15 7.51 28.52
C GLU A 118 23.67 7.42 27.05
N GLY A 119 22.70 8.25 26.66
CA GLY A 119 22.11 8.24 25.34
C GLY A 119 23.02 8.82 24.27
N LYS A 120 22.85 8.34 23.03
CA LYS A 120 23.60 8.81 21.86
C LYS A 120 22.63 9.15 20.74
N ARG A 121 22.91 10.26 20.06
CA ARG A 121 22.18 10.62 18.85
C ARG A 121 22.51 9.68 17.69
N GLN A 122 21.47 9.18 17.03
CA GLN A 122 21.53 8.40 15.79
C GLN A 122 20.46 8.96 14.83
N GLY A 123 20.86 9.87 13.93
CA GLY A 123 19.93 10.53 13.02
C GLY A 123 18.96 11.48 13.76
N PRO A 124 17.63 11.39 13.52
CA PRO A 124 16.62 12.15 14.27
C PRO A 124 16.27 11.50 15.63
N GLU A 125 16.89 10.36 15.97
CA GLU A 125 16.57 9.62 17.19
C GLU A 125 17.69 9.77 18.23
N TRP A 126 17.30 9.89 19.49
CA TRP A 126 18.16 9.77 20.66
C TRP A 126 17.97 8.38 21.25
N VAL A 127 19.00 7.55 21.13
CA VAL A 127 18.97 6.15 21.56
C VAL A 127 19.61 6.05 22.93
N SER A 128 18.87 5.58 23.93
CA SER A 128 19.41 5.40 25.29
C SER A 128 19.02 4.04 25.87
N ARG A 129 19.61 3.70 27.02
CA ARG A 129 19.02 2.71 27.93
C ARG A 129 17.90 3.38 28.70
N ASN A 130 16.87 2.63 29.07
CA ASN A 130 15.80 3.17 29.88
C ASN A 130 16.20 3.08 31.37
N PRO A 131 16.40 4.20 32.09
CA PRO A 131 16.83 4.20 33.50
C PRO A 131 15.79 3.63 34.46
N THR A 132 14.52 3.52 34.04
CA THR A 132 13.43 3.00 34.86
C THR A 132 13.34 1.46 34.85
N ARG A 133 14.26 0.79 34.14
CA ARG A 133 14.39 -0.66 34.07
C ARG A 133 15.86 -1.09 34.11
N HIS A 134 16.10 -2.35 34.50
CA HIS A 134 17.45 -2.91 34.55
C HIS A 134 17.89 -3.48 33.20
N ASP A 135 18.41 -2.61 32.33
CA ASP A 135 18.94 -2.98 31.02
C ASP A 135 20.44 -3.25 30.99
N THR A 136 20.86 -4.13 30.08
CA THR A 136 22.28 -4.32 29.73
C THR A 136 22.64 -3.91 28.29
N LYS A 137 21.67 -3.68 27.40
CA LYS A 137 21.88 -3.37 25.96
C LYS A 137 21.13 -2.11 25.50
N LEU A 138 21.75 -1.32 24.62
CA LEU A 138 21.17 -0.12 23.98
C LEU A 138 20.21 -0.52 22.84
N GLY A 139 19.15 0.26 22.59
CA GLY A 139 18.41 0.22 21.32
C GLY A 139 16.88 0.12 21.38
N SER A 140 16.25 -0.15 22.53
CA SER A 140 14.79 -0.23 22.59
C SER A 140 14.11 1.04 23.11
N PHE A 141 14.88 2.00 23.64
CA PHE A 141 14.35 3.26 24.16
C PHE A 141 14.79 4.41 23.25
N LEU A 142 13.83 4.94 22.50
CA LEU A 142 14.03 5.89 21.42
C LEU A 142 13.25 7.17 21.70
N VAL A 143 13.90 8.31 21.51
CA VAL A 143 13.25 9.63 21.55
C VAL A 143 13.55 10.37 20.26
N ASN A 144 12.52 10.75 19.53
CA ASN A 144 12.68 11.54 18.32
C ASN A 144 12.93 13.00 18.70
N ILE A 145 14.12 13.52 18.38
CA ILE A 145 14.54 14.87 18.79
C ILE A 145 13.79 15.99 18.06
N THR A 146 13.14 15.68 16.93
CA THR A 146 12.40 16.64 16.11
C THR A 146 10.95 16.79 16.55
N THR A 147 10.36 15.74 17.12
CA THR A 147 8.94 15.73 17.54
C THR A 147 8.78 15.66 19.05
N GLY A 148 9.81 15.24 19.80
CA GLY A 148 9.76 15.00 21.23
C GLY A 148 9.03 13.72 21.62
N ALA A 149 8.46 13.00 20.64
CA ALA A 149 7.80 11.72 20.86
C ALA A 149 8.82 10.63 21.20
N TRP A 150 8.46 9.75 22.12
CA TRP A 150 9.33 8.69 22.59
C TRP A 150 8.60 7.38 22.73
N SER A 151 9.34 6.28 22.66
CA SER A 151 8.82 4.93 22.82
C SER A 151 9.87 4.00 23.42
N ASP A 152 9.44 3.21 24.41
CA ASP A 152 10.15 2.01 24.82
C ASP A 152 9.53 0.79 24.14
N PHE A 153 10.20 0.27 23.13
CA PHE A 153 9.73 -0.88 22.35
C PHE A 153 9.79 -2.21 23.10
N ALA A 154 10.44 -2.28 24.27
CA ALA A 154 10.42 -3.51 25.07
C ALA A 154 9.26 -3.58 26.07
N THR A 155 8.76 -2.43 26.55
CA THR A 155 7.60 -2.37 27.46
C THR A 155 6.33 -1.86 26.80
N ASN A 156 6.44 -1.36 25.56
CA ASN A 156 5.37 -0.72 24.78
C ASN A 156 4.86 0.60 25.41
N ASP A 157 5.64 1.18 26.33
CA ASP A 157 5.41 2.52 26.86
C ASP A 157 5.76 3.57 25.80
N ARG A 158 4.97 4.64 25.71
CA ARG A 158 5.16 5.70 24.72
C ARG A 158 4.58 7.02 25.20
N GLY A 159 5.14 8.12 24.71
CA GLY A 159 4.64 9.46 24.97
C GLY A 159 4.87 10.39 23.80
N GLY A 160 4.02 11.41 23.70
CA GLY A 160 3.99 12.32 22.54
C GLY A 160 4.90 13.53 22.64
N ASP A 161 5.52 13.78 23.79
CA ASP A 161 6.37 14.94 24.03
C ASP A 161 7.40 14.71 25.16
N LEU A 162 8.35 15.63 25.30
CA LEU A 162 9.41 15.55 26.31
C LEU A 162 8.91 15.77 27.75
N VAL A 163 7.73 16.38 27.95
CA VAL A 163 7.14 16.49 29.30
C VAL A 163 6.63 15.12 29.75
N SER A 164 5.99 14.38 28.86
CA SER A 164 5.55 13.01 29.08
C SER A 164 6.72 12.05 29.28
N LEU A 165 7.86 12.32 28.65
CA LEU A 165 9.12 11.60 28.85
C LEU A 165 9.66 11.82 30.26
N VAL A 166 9.81 13.08 30.67
CA VAL A 166 10.27 13.44 32.03
C VAL A 166 9.33 12.85 33.08
N ARG A 167 8.02 12.89 32.84
CA ARG A 167 7.02 12.27 33.72
C ARG A 167 7.27 10.77 33.90
N TYR A 168 7.51 10.06 32.80
CA TYR A 168 7.77 8.63 32.82
C TYR A 168 9.09 8.29 33.51
N LEU A 169 10.18 8.99 33.16
CA LEU A 169 11.51 8.74 33.69
C LEU A 169 11.63 9.02 35.19
N ASP A 170 10.98 10.09 35.66
CA ASP A 170 11.01 10.48 37.06
C ASP A 170 9.85 9.89 37.89
N GLY A 171 8.98 9.08 37.28
CA GLY A 171 7.84 8.45 37.95
C GLY A 171 6.82 9.46 38.51
N LEU A 172 6.65 10.60 37.85
CA LEU A 172 5.82 11.69 38.37
C LEU A 172 4.32 11.42 38.15
N PRO A 173 3.47 11.70 39.15
CA PRO A 173 2.04 11.35 39.12
C PRO A 173 1.25 12.17 38.09
N THR A 174 1.67 13.40 37.79
CA THR A 174 0.95 14.32 36.89
C THR A 174 1.84 14.95 35.84
N GLN A 175 1.28 15.26 34.67
CA GLN A 175 1.98 16.00 33.61
C GLN A 175 2.36 17.41 34.05
N GLY A 176 1.60 18.02 34.96
CA GLY A 176 1.89 19.35 35.50
C GLY A 176 3.13 19.40 36.39
N GLU A 177 3.40 18.34 37.16
CA GLU A 177 4.64 18.23 37.95
C GLU A 177 5.86 18.03 37.06
N ALA A 178 5.74 17.18 36.03
CA ALA A 178 6.79 17.00 35.03
C ALA A 178 7.08 18.29 34.27
N ALA A 179 6.04 19.02 33.85
CA ALA A 179 6.19 20.33 33.21
C ALA A 179 6.86 21.32 34.15
N ARG A 180 6.49 21.37 35.43
CA ARG A 180 7.12 22.29 36.39
C ARG A 180 8.61 21.99 36.59
N LYS A 181 8.97 20.70 36.70
CA LYS A 181 10.37 20.25 36.82
C LYS A 181 11.17 20.60 35.56
N LEU A 182 10.61 20.34 34.38
CA LEU A 182 11.26 20.63 33.10
C LEU A 182 11.35 22.14 32.85
N ALA A 183 10.30 22.92 33.13
CA ALA A 183 10.29 24.37 33.01
C ALA A 183 11.34 25.03 33.92
N SER A 184 11.47 24.54 35.16
CA SER A 184 12.51 25.00 36.09
C SER A 184 13.91 24.74 35.56
N TRP A 185 14.15 23.58 34.93
CA TRP A 185 15.44 23.25 34.33
C TRP A 185 15.74 24.11 33.09
N LEU A 186 14.70 24.43 32.31
CA LEU A 186 14.77 25.31 31.14
C LEU A 186 14.87 26.81 31.48
N GLY A 187 14.78 27.20 32.76
CA GLY A 187 14.80 28.59 33.18
C GLY A 187 13.52 29.37 32.84
N ILE A 188 12.39 28.67 32.62
CA ILE A 188 11.09 29.27 32.31
C ILE A 188 10.41 29.69 33.62
N ALA A 189 10.21 30.99 33.82
CA ALA A 189 9.57 31.52 35.04
C ALA A 189 8.07 31.14 35.12
N PRO A 190 7.55 30.72 36.28
CA PRO A 190 6.12 30.50 36.49
C PRO A 190 5.31 31.81 36.38
N THR A 191 4.06 31.72 35.93
CA THR A 191 3.13 32.88 35.86
C THR A 191 2.01 32.80 36.90
N ASP A 192 1.49 33.97 37.33
CA ASP A 192 0.49 34.10 38.39
C ASP A 192 -0.97 33.94 37.89
N HIS A 193 -1.60 32.87 38.39
CA HIS A 193 -3.04 32.58 38.54
C HIS A 193 -3.95 32.14 37.35
N PRO A 194 -5.01 31.33 37.65
CA PRO A 194 -5.50 30.24 36.79
C PRO A 194 -6.99 30.37 36.40
N ALA A 195 -7.42 29.67 35.35
CA ALA A 195 -8.85 29.41 35.08
C ALA A 195 -9.13 27.90 35.08
N THR A 196 -10.11 27.54 35.90
CA THR A 196 -10.49 26.23 36.44
C THR A 196 -10.85 25.16 35.41
N ARG A 197 -10.25 23.98 35.60
CA ARG A 197 -10.74 22.68 35.11
C ARG A 197 -11.33 21.91 36.29
N HIS A 198 -12.48 21.29 36.11
CA HIS A 198 -12.90 20.16 36.94
C HIS A 198 -12.75 18.87 36.14
N ASN A 199 -11.88 17.98 36.62
CA ASN A 199 -11.92 16.55 36.36
C ASN A 199 -12.52 15.89 37.61
N GLY A 200 -13.48 15.00 37.41
CA GLY A 200 -14.01 14.10 38.43
C GLY A 200 -14.46 12.82 37.73
N THR A 201 -13.61 11.82 37.79
CA THR A 201 -13.90 10.43 37.39
C THR A 201 -14.84 9.79 38.40
N GLU A 202 -15.94 9.21 37.93
CA GLU A 202 -16.55 8.05 38.61
C GLU A 202 -17.35 7.21 37.62
N ARG A 203 -17.20 5.89 37.75
CA ARG A 203 -17.88 4.88 36.94
C ARG A 203 -18.96 4.23 37.81
N PRO A 204 -20.23 4.20 37.37
CA PRO A 204 -21.01 2.98 37.57
C PRO A 204 -21.90 2.57 36.39
N ALA A 205 -22.00 1.23 36.25
CA ALA A 205 -23.08 0.36 35.74
C ALA A 205 -24.08 0.77 34.63
N ALA A 206 -24.20 -0.15 33.65
CA ALA A 206 -25.37 -0.61 32.86
C ALA A 206 -26.34 0.39 32.14
N SER A 207 -26.66 0.04 30.88
CA SER A 207 -27.65 0.61 29.91
C SER A 207 -29.08 0.82 30.48
N PRO A 208 -30.07 1.52 29.83
CA PRO A 208 -30.24 1.85 28.39
C PRO A 208 -30.86 3.25 28.06
N THR A 209 -31.23 3.48 26.79
CA THR A 209 -32.26 4.43 26.23
C THR A 209 -31.84 5.61 25.34
N ARG A 210 -32.65 5.76 24.28
CA ARG A 210 -32.69 6.72 23.16
C ARG A 210 -32.83 8.16 23.68
N LYS A 211 -31.90 9.06 23.37
CA LYS A 211 -31.97 10.48 23.78
C LYS A 211 -32.87 11.29 22.84
N THR A 212 -33.96 11.82 23.38
CA THR A 212 -34.73 12.95 22.83
C THR A 212 -33.93 14.25 22.94
N ALA A 213 -34.06 15.16 21.97
CA ALA A 213 -33.36 16.44 21.89
C ALA A 213 -33.51 17.28 23.17
N ALA A 214 -32.38 17.78 23.71
CA ALA A 214 -32.38 18.71 24.84
C ALA A 214 -32.65 20.14 24.33
N THR A 215 -33.73 20.77 24.77
CA THR A 215 -34.03 22.18 24.46
C THR A 215 -33.12 23.11 25.26
N HIS A 216 -32.28 23.90 24.58
CA HIS A 216 -31.50 24.98 25.19
C HIS A 216 -32.41 26.10 25.69
N ALA A 217 -32.25 26.51 26.94
CA ALA A 217 -33.00 27.64 27.49
C ALA A 217 -32.47 28.97 26.89
N PRO A 218 -33.35 29.91 26.50
CA PRO A 218 -32.93 31.23 26.05
C PRO A 218 -32.29 32.01 27.21
N ILE A 219 -31.31 32.85 26.89
CA ILE A 219 -30.65 33.72 27.85
C ILE A 219 -31.66 34.78 28.33
N PRO A 220 -31.88 34.93 29.64
CA PRO A 220 -32.79 35.94 30.16
C PRO A 220 -32.37 37.37 29.78
N SER A 221 -33.34 38.25 29.56
CA SER A 221 -33.14 39.64 29.13
C SER A 221 -32.19 40.43 30.05
N GLU A 222 -32.31 40.20 31.36
CA GLU A 222 -31.49 40.78 32.41
C GLU A 222 -30.04 40.29 32.35
N ALA A 223 -29.82 39.02 31.99
CA ALA A 223 -28.49 38.44 31.84
C ALA A 223 -27.81 38.94 30.55
N LEU A 224 -28.57 39.14 29.47
CA LEU A 224 -28.08 39.71 28.21
C LEU A 224 -27.53 41.13 28.39
N ALA A 225 -28.15 41.95 29.25
CA ALA A 225 -27.66 43.28 29.58
C ALA A 225 -26.30 43.24 30.32
N ALA A 226 -26.01 42.14 31.03
CA ALA A 226 -24.76 41.92 31.77
C ALA A 226 -23.76 41.04 31.00
N ARG A 227 -23.92 40.88 29.67
CA ARG A 227 -23.02 40.06 28.85
C ARG A 227 -21.58 40.64 28.84
N PRO A 228 -20.54 39.83 29.04
CA PRO A 228 -19.16 40.27 28.91
C PRO A 228 -18.86 40.87 27.54
N GLU A 229 -18.36 42.12 27.51
CA GLU A 229 -17.94 42.79 26.27
C GLU A 229 -16.54 42.39 25.81
N ALA A 230 -15.73 41.81 26.70
CA ALA A 230 -14.35 41.41 26.43
C ALA A 230 -14.01 40.07 27.10
N HIS A 231 -13.17 39.29 26.42
CA HIS A 231 -12.56 38.09 26.98
C HIS A 231 -11.42 38.48 27.93
N PRO A 232 -11.28 37.84 29.11
CA PRO A 232 -10.28 38.21 30.12
C PRO A 232 -8.85 38.30 29.59
N THR A 233 -8.49 37.45 28.62
CA THR A 233 -7.14 37.40 28.03
C THR A 233 -7.05 37.80 26.56
N LEU A 234 -8.17 37.83 25.82
CA LEU A 234 -8.17 38.08 24.37
C LEU A 234 -8.74 39.46 24.01
N GLY A 235 -9.18 40.24 24.99
CA GLY A 235 -9.72 41.57 24.77
C GLY A 235 -11.10 41.55 24.14
N ARG A 236 -11.45 42.61 23.39
CA ARG A 236 -12.76 42.72 22.72
C ARG A 236 -12.80 41.90 21.44
N PRO A 237 -13.88 41.14 21.17
CA PRO A 237 -13.99 40.41 19.92
C PRO A 237 -14.14 41.35 18.74
N ILE A 238 -13.60 40.95 17.59
CA ILE A 238 -13.73 41.67 16.32
C ILE A 238 -15.06 41.38 15.61
N ALA A 239 -15.68 40.24 15.92
CA ALA A 239 -17.00 39.86 15.43
C ALA A 239 -17.71 38.97 16.45
N THR A 240 -19.03 39.01 16.48
CA THR A 240 -19.85 38.22 17.41
C THR A 240 -21.13 37.76 16.72
N TRP A 241 -21.35 36.45 16.69
CA TRP A 241 -22.53 35.83 16.09
C TRP A 241 -23.44 35.26 17.18
N ALA A 242 -24.72 35.63 17.14
CA ALA A 242 -25.72 35.16 18.10
C ALA A 242 -26.40 33.88 17.60
N TYR A 243 -26.29 32.80 18.36
CA TYR A 243 -27.08 31.57 18.17
C TYR A 243 -28.41 31.76 18.88
N ARG A 244 -29.52 31.53 18.18
CA ARG A 244 -30.87 31.85 18.64
C ARG A 244 -31.76 30.61 18.64
N ASP A 245 -32.72 30.59 19.55
CA ASP A 245 -33.78 29.57 19.53
C ASP A 245 -34.75 29.80 18.37
N THR A 246 -35.71 28.89 18.18
CA THR A 246 -36.70 29.00 17.10
C THR A 246 -37.63 30.23 17.22
N ALA A 247 -37.62 30.92 18.36
CA ALA A 247 -38.36 32.16 18.60
C ALA A 247 -37.47 33.42 18.47
N GLY A 248 -36.21 33.27 18.03
CA GLY A 248 -35.25 34.37 17.83
C GLY A 248 -34.53 34.85 19.10
N ARG A 249 -34.72 34.18 20.24
CA ARG A 249 -34.10 34.54 21.52
C ARG A 249 -32.68 33.99 21.61
N PRO A 250 -31.66 34.78 22.01
CA PRO A 250 -30.28 34.29 22.10
C PRO A 250 -30.11 33.11 23.06
N ILE A 251 -29.35 32.09 22.66
CA ILE A 251 -28.95 30.93 23.46
C ILE A 251 -27.46 31.01 23.81
N ALA A 252 -26.64 31.36 22.82
CA ALA A 252 -25.19 31.45 22.95
C ALA A 252 -24.63 32.46 21.92
N PHE A 253 -23.38 32.83 22.08
CA PHE A 253 -22.65 33.64 21.12
C PHE A 253 -21.36 32.94 20.71
N VAL A 254 -20.90 33.16 19.48
CA VAL A 254 -19.53 32.83 19.05
C VAL A 254 -18.80 34.13 18.78
N CYS A 255 -17.67 34.31 19.45
CA CYS A 255 -16.87 35.53 19.39
C CYS A 255 -15.55 35.24 18.69
N ARG A 256 -15.20 36.04 17.67
CA ARG A 256 -13.91 35.95 16.97
C ARG A 256 -12.92 36.96 17.52
N PHE A 257 -11.68 36.52 17.66
CA PHE A 257 -10.53 37.33 18.07
C PHE A 257 -9.41 37.11 17.07
N ASP A 258 -8.72 38.18 16.69
CA ASP A 258 -7.46 38.08 15.96
C ASP A 258 -6.31 38.14 16.98
N LEU A 259 -5.34 37.25 16.81
CA LEU A 259 -4.18 37.09 17.68
C LEU A 259 -2.98 37.88 17.11
N PRO A 260 -2.04 38.31 17.98
CA PRO A 260 -0.77 38.88 17.53
C PRO A 260 -0.03 37.88 16.63
N GLY A 261 0.30 38.27 15.40
CA GLY A 261 0.94 37.40 14.40
C GLY A 261 0.06 37.01 13.21
N GLY A 262 -1.21 37.39 13.21
CA GLY A 262 -2.13 37.18 12.08
C GLY A 262 -3.02 35.93 12.20
N ASP A 263 -2.87 35.14 13.26
CA ASP A 263 -3.73 34.00 13.55
C ASP A 263 -5.10 34.45 14.09
N LYS A 264 -6.15 33.64 13.89
CA LYS A 264 -7.51 33.91 14.38
C LYS A 264 -7.98 32.81 15.33
N THR A 265 -8.79 33.16 16.33
CA THR A 265 -9.42 32.19 17.23
C THR A 265 -10.87 32.54 17.53
N TYR A 266 -11.67 31.51 17.79
CA TYR A 266 -13.10 31.62 18.08
C TYR A 266 -13.38 31.11 19.49
N ARG A 267 -14.23 31.81 20.25
CA ARG A 267 -14.67 31.40 21.59
C ARG A 267 -16.19 31.47 21.69
N PRO A 268 -16.86 30.34 21.96
CA PRO A 268 -18.24 30.35 22.39
C PRO A 268 -18.39 31.06 23.74
N LEU A 269 -19.49 31.78 23.91
CA LEU A 269 -19.89 32.48 25.12
C LEU A 269 -21.32 32.09 25.43
N THR A 270 -21.51 31.40 26.56
CA THR A 270 -22.80 30.83 26.99
C THR A 270 -23.14 31.31 28.40
N HIS A 271 -24.41 31.52 28.68
CA HIS A 271 -24.90 31.85 30.01
C HIS A 271 -25.56 30.61 30.65
N GLY A 272 -24.95 30.09 31.71
CA GLY A 272 -25.46 28.94 32.47
C GLY A 272 -26.01 29.33 33.85
N PRO A 273 -26.33 28.35 34.70
CA PRO A 273 -26.79 28.57 36.08
C PRO A 273 -25.79 29.38 36.92
N ASP A 274 -24.49 29.22 36.64
CA ASP A 274 -23.38 29.88 37.35
C ASP A 274 -22.93 31.19 36.68
N GLY A 275 -23.70 31.70 35.72
CA GLY A 275 -23.43 32.93 34.99
C GLY A 275 -22.72 32.73 33.63
N TRP A 276 -22.02 33.77 33.16
CA TRP A 276 -21.37 33.78 31.85
C TRP A 276 -20.08 32.97 31.82
N THR A 277 -19.94 32.10 30.81
CA THR A 277 -18.78 31.25 30.61
C THR A 277 -18.33 31.24 29.16
N TRP A 278 -17.01 31.23 28.93
CA TRP A 278 -16.39 31.16 27.60
C TRP A 278 -16.29 29.71 27.10
N THR A 279 -17.40 29.00 27.14
CA THR A 279 -17.53 27.59 26.78
C THR A 279 -18.74 27.37 25.88
N ALA A 280 -18.71 26.28 25.10
CA ALA A 280 -19.83 25.90 24.25
C ALA A 280 -21.02 25.41 25.08
N PRO A 281 -22.27 25.60 24.62
CA PRO A 281 -23.43 25.00 25.25
C PRO A 281 -23.36 23.46 25.20
N PRO A 282 -24.11 22.75 26.06
CA PRO A 282 -24.19 21.30 26.05
C PRO A 282 -24.60 20.71 24.69
N GLU A 283 -24.29 19.44 24.47
CA GLU A 283 -24.71 18.72 23.25
C GLU A 283 -26.17 18.23 23.35
N PRO A 284 -26.93 18.23 22.24
CA PRO A 284 -26.54 18.69 20.90
C PRO A 284 -26.59 20.21 20.78
N ARG A 285 -25.60 20.83 20.13
CA ARG A 285 -25.43 22.30 20.04
C ARG A 285 -26.36 22.92 18.97
N PRO A 286 -26.90 24.13 19.19
CA PRO A 286 -27.79 24.77 18.21
C PRO A 286 -27.03 25.17 16.93
N LEU A 287 -27.74 25.25 15.80
CA LEU A 287 -27.22 25.80 14.54
C LEU A 287 -27.24 27.33 14.55
N TYR A 288 -26.24 27.96 13.93
CA TYR A 288 -26.33 29.38 13.60
C TYR A 288 -27.40 29.56 12.53
N GLY A 289 -28.34 30.49 12.72
CA GLY A 289 -29.48 30.69 11.81
C GLY A 289 -30.68 29.78 12.04
N LEU A 290 -30.75 29.06 13.18
CA LEU A 290 -31.89 28.21 13.54
C LEU A 290 -33.23 28.96 13.58
N ASP A 291 -33.25 30.20 14.07
CA ASP A 291 -34.41 31.10 14.06
C ASP A 291 -34.89 31.40 12.62
N ARG A 292 -33.95 31.67 11.72
CA ARG A 292 -34.22 31.92 10.29
C ARG A 292 -34.73 30.66 9.59
N LEU A 293 -34.22 29.49 9.99
CA LEU A 293 -34.65 28.19 9.48
C LEU A 293 -36.07 27.85 9.96
N ALA A 294 -36.39 28.15 11.22
CA ALA A 294 -37.73 27.99 11.77
C ALA A 294 -38.76 28.95 11.12
N ALA A 295 -38.36 30.18 10.81
CA ALA A 295 -39.22 31.16 10.15
C ALA A 295 -39.55 30.83 8.69
N ARG A 296 -38.70 30.03 8.02
CA ARG A 296 -38.89 29.58 6.63
C ARG A 296 -38.90 28.05 6.55
N PRO A 297 -40.00 27.38 6.95
CA PRO A 297 -40.06 25.92 7.05
C PRO A 297 -39.82 25.18 5.72
N ASP A 298 -40.19 25.79 4.60
CA ASP A 298 -40.11 25.16 3.27
C ASP A 298 -38.87 25.57 2.47
N ALA A 299 -38.08 26.54 2.96
CA ALA A 299 -36.88 27.00 2.25
C ALA A 299 -35.73 25.98 2.37
N PRO A 300 -34.94 25.76 1.29
CA PRO A 300 -33.70 24.99 1.35
C PRO A 300 -32.70 25.61 2.32
N ALA A 301 -31.88 24.78 2.95
CA ALA A 301 -30.78 25.24 3.79
C ALA A 301 -29.47 25.26 2.99
N ILE A 302 -28.61 26.26 3.22
CA ILE A 302 -27.23 26.30 2.74
C ILE A 302 -26.29 26.29 3.96
N LEU A 303 -25.45 25.28 4.05
CA LEU A 303 -24.53 25.02 5.16
C LEU A 303 -23.10 25.37 4.75
N THR A 304 -22.47 26.28 5.48
CA THR A 304 -21.06 26.66 5.33
C THR A 304 -20.24 26.18 6.53
N GLU A 305 -18.91 26.21 6.43
CA GLU A 305 -18.02 25.80 7.54
C GLU A 305 -18.03 26.78 8.73
N GLY A 306 -18.13 28.09 8.48
CA GLY A 306 -18.10 29.10 9.55
C GLY A 306 -19.16 30.21 9.42
N GLU A 307 -19.32 31.01 10.48
CA GLU A 307 -20.37 32.03 10.57
C GLU A 307 -20.16 33.20 9.59
N LYS A 308 -18.90 33.60 9.35
CA LYS A 308 -18.57 34.64 8.36
C LYS A 308 -18.99 34.21 6.94
N ALA A 309 -18.68 32.97 6.57
CA ALA A 309 -19.10 32.40 5.29
C ALA A 309 -20.63 32.26 5.23
N ALA A 310 -21.28 31.91 6.34
CA ALA A 310 -22.75 31.81 6.42
C ALA A 310 -23.45 33.16 6.19
N ASP A 311 -22.87 34.25 6.70
CA ASP A 311 -23.38 35.61 6.47
C ASP A 311 -23.20 36.03 5.01
N ALA A 312 -22.04 35.75 4.41
CA ALA A 312 -21.78 36.06 3.00
C ALA A 312 -22.66 35.25 2.04
N ALA A 313 -22.82 33.95 2.31
CA ALA A 313 -23.73 33.09 1.56
C ALA A 313 -25.18 33.60 1.61
N ALA A 314 -25.57 34.37 2.63
CA ALA A 314 -26.95 34.85 2.77
C ALA A 314 -27.25 35.95 1.75
N ALA A 315 -26.23 36.73 1.41
CA ALA A 315 -26.30 37.73 0.35
C ALA A 315 -26.27 37.07 -1.04
N LEU A 316 -25.50 35.99 -1.21
CA LEU A 316 -25.34 35.29 -2.49
C LEU A 316 -26.49 34.34 -2.83
N MET A 317 -27.20 33.79 -1.83
CA MET A 317 -28.27 32.81 -2.00
C MET A 317 -29.52 33.19 -1.19
N PRO A 318 -30.24 34.27 -1.56
CA PRO A 318 -31.38 34.78 -0.78
C PRO A 318 -32.54 33.78 -0.64
N ASP A 319 -32.67 32.87 -1.61
CA ASP A 319 -33.69 31.81 -1.63
C ASP A 319 -33.40 30.67 -0.65
N CYS A 320 -32.19 30.60 -0.09
CA CYS A 320 -31.80 29.61 0.91
C CYS A 320 -31.70 30.23 2.30
N VAL A 321 -31.88 29.40 3.34
CA VAL A 321 -31.54 29.76 4.72
C VAL A 321 -30.09 29.37 4.99
N THR A 322 -29.25 30.36 5.29
CA THR A 322 -27.87 30.07 5.66
C THR A 322 -27.75 29.62 7.10
N VAL A 323 -26.97 28.55 7.27
CA VAL A 323 -26.69 27.95 8.56
C VAL A 323 -25.23 27.52 8.65
N THR A 324 -24.72 27.38 9.88
CA THR A 324 -23.43 26.74 10.13
C THR A 324 -23.43 26.05 11.50
N THR A 325 -22.45 25.16 11.71
CA THR A 325 -22.25 24.46 12.96
C THR A 325 -21.27 25.21 13.86
N MET A 326 -21.51 25.15 15.18
CA MET A 326 -20.61 25.80 16.14
C MET A 326 -19.23 25.13 16.16
N ASN A 327 -18.18 25.93 15.93
CA ASN A 327 -16.78 25.55 15.75
C ASN A 327 -16.45 24.81 14.42
N GLY A 328 -17.33 24.89 13.41
CA GLY A 328 -17.04 24.41 12.05
C GLY A 328 -16.50 22.98 11.95
N ALA A 329 -15.46 22.78 11.12
CA ALA A 329 -14.86 21.47 10.82
C ALA A 329 -14.38 20.67 12.03
N GLN A 330 -14.12 21.31 13.18
CA GLN A 330 -13.57 20.65 14.35
C GLN A 330 -14.61 19.78 15.10
N SER A 331 -15.91 20.06 14.98
CA SER A 331 -16.91 19.31 15.74
C SER A 331 -18.34 19.27 15.15
N PRO A 332 -18.53 18.91 13.87
CA PRO A 332 -19.87 18.81 13.27
C PRO A 332 -20.78 17.79 13.97
N GLN A 333 -20.21 16.71 14.56
CA GLN A 333 -21.00 15.65 15.23
C GLN A 333 -21.68 16.12 16.53
N LYS A 334 -21.30 17.30 17.04
CA LYS A 334 -21.83 17.87 18.28
C LYS A 334 -23.05 18.76 18.06
N ALA A 335 -23.38 19.08 16.81
CA ALA A 335 -24.52 19.94 16.46
C ALA A 335 -25.85 19.17 16.45
N ASP A 336 -26.95 19.90 16.60
CA ASP A 336 -28.30 19.39 16.39
C ASP A 336 -28.64 19.44 14.90
N TRP A 337 -28.66 18.27 14.25
CA TRP A 337 -29.00 18.12 12.83
C TRP A 337 -30.50 17.92 12.58
N SER A 338 -31.30 17.70 13.62
CA SER A 338 -32.75 17.47 13.49
C SER A 338 -33.53 18.57 12.74
N PRO A 339 -33.12 19.86 12.72
CA PRO A 339 -33.79 20.89 11.93
C PRO A 339 -33.77 20.65 10.41
N PHE A 340 -32.92 19.74 9.91
CA PHE A 340 -32.83 19.40 8.48
C PHE A 340 -33.84 18.36 8.02
N ASN A 341 -34.55 17.68 8.92
CA ASN A 341 -35.54 16.67 8.56
C ASN A 341 -36.57 17.19 7.53
N GLY A 342 -36.66 16.52 6.39
CA GLY A 342 -37.55 16.87 5.27
C GLY A 342 -37.08 18.04 4.38
N ARG A 343 -35.88 18.59 4.59
CA ARG A 343 -35.37 19.74 3.81
C ARG A 343 -34.32 19.37 2.77
N VAL A 344 -34.19 20.18 1.74
CA VAL A 344 -33.01 20.17 0.85
C VAL A 344 -31.88 20.92 1.55
N VAL A 345 -30.73 20.26 1.71
CA VAL A 345 -29.53 20.82 2.35
C VAL A 345 -28.41 20.93 1.32
N ARG A 346 -27.97 22.14 1.05
CA ARG A 346 -26.82 22.45 0.20
C ARG A 346 -25.60 22.71 1.08
N ILE A 347 -24.43 22.24 0.69
CA ILE A 347 -23.20 22.39 1.46
C ILE A 347 -22.16 23.12 0.62
N TRP A 348 -21.64 24.24 1.14
CA TRP A 348 -20.58 25.02 0.52
C TRP A 348 -19.29 24.83 1.33
N PRO A 349 -18.34 24.00 0.85
CA PRO A 349 -17.06 23.78 1.52
C PRO A 349 -16.06 24.92 1.28
N ASP A 350 -15.12 25.08 2.20
CA ASP A 350 -13.90 25.85 1.97
C ASP A 350 -13.01 25.09 0.96
N ALA A 351 -12.28 25.82 0.10
CA ALA A 351 -11.46 25.24 -0.97
C ALA A 351 -10.12 24.67 -0.45
N ASP A 352 -10.19 23.69 0.44
CA ASP A 352 -9.05 22.94 0.96
C ASP A 352 -9.44 21.51 1.45
N ALA A 353 -8.44 20.75 1.91
CA ALA A 353 -8.65 19.38 2.37
C ALA A 353 -9.52 19.29 3.66
N PRO A 354 -9.34 20.15 4.69
CA PRO A 354 -10.26 20.22 5.83
C PRO A 354 -11.71 20.52 5.45
N GLY A 355 -11.95 21.47 4.55
CA GLY A 355 -13.28 21.85 4.07
C GLY A 355 -13.98 20.72 3.31
N ALA A 356 -13.25 19.98 2.48
CA ALA A 356 -13.76 18.78 1.82
C ALA A 356 -14.18 17.69 2.85
N ALA A 357 -13.37 17.47 3.89
CA ALA A 357 -13.69 16.51 4.95
C ALA A 357 -14.89 16.94 5.80
N TYR A 358 -15.04 18.25 6.06
CA TYR A 358 -16.21 18.82 6.72
C TYR A 358 -17.48 18.59 5.90
N ALA A 359 -17.44 18.86 4.59
CA ALA A 359 -18.60 18.71 3.72
C ALA A 359 -19.11 17.26 3.68
N GLU A 360 -18.22 16.27 3.55
CA GLU A 360 -18.61 14.85 3.59
C GLU A 360 -19.22 14.46 4.95
N THR A 361 -18.62 14.93 6.05
CA THR A 361 -19.13 14.65 7.39
C THR A 361 -20.51 15.28 7.61
N ALA A 362 -20.67 16.53 7.21
CA ALA A 362 -21.93 17.26 7.29
C ALA A 362 -23.02 16.65 6.41
N ALA A 363 -22.66 16.18 5.21
CA ALA A 363 -23.60 15.59 4.28
C ALA A 363 -24.20 14.30 4.83
N ARG A 364 -23.35 13.44 5.41
CA ARG A 364 -23.79 12.24 6.12
C ARG A 364 -24.69 12.57 7.31
N LEU A 365 -24.31 13.53 8.17
CA LEU A 365 -25.09 13.87 9.36
C LEU A 365 -26.46 14.50 9.01
N ALA A 366 -26.53 15.32 7.95
CA ALA A 366 -27.80 15.86 7.45
C ALA A 366 -28.71 14.75 6.87
N THR A 367 -28.11 13.80 6.15
CA THR A 367 -28.77 12.61 5.60
C THR A 367 -29.35 11.74 6.73
N GLU A 368 -28.54 11.42 7.75
CA GLU A 368 -28.96 10.67 8.95
C GLU A 368 -30.08 11.38 9.74
N ALA A 369 -30.11 12.72 9.70
CA ALA A 369 -31.17 13.52 10.33
C ALA A 369 -32.48 13.59 9.52
N GLY A 370 -32.53 12.96 8.34
CA GLY A 370 -33.74 12.87 7.51
C GLY A 370 -33.90 14.00 6.49
N ALA A 371 -32.82 14.67 6.06
CA ALA A 371 -32.89 15.62 4.96
C ALA A 371 -33.51 14.98 3.69
N ALA A 372 -34.37 15.72 3.00
CA ALA A 372 -35.04 15.24 1.77
C ALA A 372 -34.07 15.08 0.59
N ALA A 373 -33.03 15.92 0.55
CA ALA A 373 -31.89 15.81 -0.35
C ALA A 373 -30.68 16.54 0.25
N VAL A 374 -29.48 16.06 -0.06
CA VAL A 374 -28.23 16.73 0.33
C VAL A 374 -27.37 16.91 -0.92
N GLU A 375 -26.86 18.12 -1.14
CA GLU A 375 -26.04 18.47 -2.30
C GLU A 375 -24.77 19.20 -1.85
N ILE A 376 -23.62 18.88 -2.43
CA ILE A 376 -22.33 19.53 -2.16
C ILE A 376 -21.94 20.38 -3.37
N LEU A 377 -21.54 21.62 -3.15
CA LEU A 377 -21.07 22.52 -4.22
C LEU A 377 -19.80 21.97 -4.86
N ASP A 378 -19.81 21.83 -6.18
CA ASP A 378 -18.62 21.61 -6.98
C ASP A 378 -17.84 22.91 -7.11
N LEU A 379 -16.81 23.10 -6.30
CA LEU A 379 -16.00 24.32 -6.31
C LEU A 379 -15.34 24.57 -7.68
N SER A 380 -15.10 23.54 -8.51
CA SER A 380 -14.57 23.74 -9.85
C SER A 380 -15.55 24.50 -10.77
N SER A 381 -16.84 24.45 -10.47
CA SER A 381 -17.86 25.23 -11.18
C SER A 381 -17.75 26.74 -10.93
N LEU A 382 -17.04 27.15 -9.88
CA LEU A 382 -16.76 28.54 -9.53
C LEU A 382 -15.29 28.94 -9.78
N ALA A 383 -14.51 28.08 -10.43
CA ALA A 383 -13.11 28.31 -10.81
C ALA A 383 -12.98 29.26 -12.02
N MET A 384 -13.72 30.37 -11.98
CA MET A 384 -13.74 31.43 -12.98
C MET A 384 -13.88 32.79 -12.32
N ASP A 385 -13.38 33.83 -12.98
CA ASP A 385 -13.65 35.20 -12.59
C ASP A 385 -15.08 35.59 -13.02
N PRO A 386 -15.96 36.03 -12.10
CA PRO A 386 -17.35 36.35 -12.44
C PRO A 386 -17.50 37.61 -13.29
N SER A 387 -16.46 38.46 -13.37
CA SER A 387 -16.45 39.70 -14.15
C SER A 387 -15.87 39.53 -15.54
N THR A 388 -14.86 38.66 -15.72
CA THR A 388 -14.19 38.44 -17.02
C THR A 388 -14.56 37.11 -17.68
N GLY A 389 -15.05 36.13 -16.91
CA GLY A 389 -15.33 34.77 -17.37
C GLY A 389 -14.09 33.90 -17.56
N GLU A 390 -12.89 34.40 -17.22
CA GLU A 390 -11.63 33.65 -17.37
C GLU A 390 -11.50 32.56 -16.30
N VAL A 391 -11.03 31.38 -16.69
CA VAL A 391 -10.79 30.25 -15.79
C VAL A 391 -9.58 30.54 -14.89
N ARG A 392 -9.73 30.34 -13.59
CA ARG A 392 -8.68 30.57 -12.57
C ARG A 392 -8.68 29.46 -11.53
N ASN A 393 -7.54 29.22 -10.91
CA ASN A 393 -7.48 28.33 -9.74
C ASN A 393 -7.99 29.08 -8.51
N LEU A 394 -8.85 28.42 -7.71
CA LEU A 394 -9.30 28.97 -6.44
C LEU A 394 -8.17 28.89 -5.39
N PRO A 395 -7.92 29.98 -4.63
CA PRO A 395 -6.97 29.94 -3.52
C PRO A 395 -7.34 28.91 -2.45
N ALA A 396 -6.34 28.39 -1.74
CA ALA A 396 -6.58 27.49 -0.61
C ALA A 396 -7.40 28.20 0.48
N GLY A 397 -8.47 27.56 0.94
CA GLY A 397 -9.40 28.10 1.94
C GLY A 397 -10.41 29.11 1.38
N TRP A 398 -10.52 29.24 0.05
CA TRP A 398 -11.53 30.09 -0.59
C TRP A 398 -12.95 29.64 -0.22
N ASP A 399 -13.77 30.56 0.29
CA ASP A 399 -15.12 30.29 0.80
C ASP A 399 -16.20 31.22 0.20
N ALA A 400 -17.43 31.15 0.72
CA ALA A 400 -18.52 32.03 0.28
C ALA A 400 -18.28 33.54 0.56
N ALA A 401 -17.46 33.88 1.55
CA ALA A 401 -17.08 35.27 1.81
C ALA A 401 -16.06 35.77 0.79
N ASP A 402 -15.15 34.91 0.35
CA ASP A 402 -14.23 35.23 -0.74
C ASP A 402 -14.98 35.32 -2.08
N ALA A 403 -15.97 34.46 -2.32
CA ALA A 403 -16.85 34.58 -3.48
C ALA A 403 -17.57 35.94 -3.53
N ALA A 404 -18.13 36.40 -2.39
CA ALA A 404 -18.75 37.71 -2.31
C ALA A 404 -17.74 38.85 -2.55
N ALA A 405 -16.50 38.72 -2.05
CA ALA A 405 -15.44 39.69 -2.26
C ALA A 405 -14.94 39.73 -3.72
N ASP A 406 -14.95 38.59 -4.40
CA ASP A 406 -14.59 38.44 -5.81
C ASP A 406 -15.69 38.94 -6.78
N GLY A 407 -16.80 39.46 -6.26
CA GLY A 407 -17.86 40.08 -7.06
C GLY A 407 -18.90 39.10 -7.60
N TRP A 408 -19.00 37.89 -7.05
CA TRP A 408 -20.13 37.01 -7.34
C TRP A 408 -21.46 37.66 -6.89
N THR A 409 -22.49 37.56 -7.72
CA THR A 409 -23.85 38.02 -7.41
C THR A 409 -24.79 36.81 -7.39
N PRO A 410 -26.00 36.92 -6.80
CA PRO A 410 -26.97 35.82 -6.83
C PRO A 410 -27.24 35.28 -8.25
N GLU A 411 -27.29 36.18 -9.24
CA GLU A 411 -27.56 35.83 -10.63
C GLU A 411 -26.39 35.07 -11.28
N THR A 412 -25.15 35.55 -11.09
CA THR A 412 -23.97 34.89 -11.68
C THR A 412 -23.69 33.56 -10.99
N LEU A 413 -23.87 33.49 -9.67
CA LEU A 413 -23.73 32.26 -8.90
C LEU A 413 -24.77 31.22 -9.30
N ALA A 414 -26.03 31.61 -9.48
CA ALA A 414 -27.09 30.67 -9.90
C ALA A 414 -26.82 30.06 -11.28
N GLY A 415 -26.17 30.79 -12.19
CA GLY A 415 -25.78 30.28 -13.52
C GLY A 415 -24.56 29.35 -13.51
N ALA A 416 -23.58 29.64 -12.64
CA ALA A 416 -22.31 28.93 -12.60
C ALA A 416 -22.30 27.73 -11.66
N ALA A 417 -22.89 27.85 -10.47
CA ALA A 417 -22.83 26.83 -9.43
C ALA A 417 -23.38 25.48 -9.92
N ARG A 418 -22.63 24.42 -9.66
CA ARG A 418 -23.05 23.02 -9.86
C ARG A 418 -23.09 22.32 -8.52
N TRP A 419 -24.22 21.67 -8.24
CA TRP A 419 -24.50 21.00 -6.98
C TRP A 419 -24.50 19.50 -7.22
N ASN A 420 -23.57 18.79 -6.60
CA ASN A 420 -23.44 17.35 -6.72
C ASN A 420 -24.28 16.67 -5.63
N PRO A 421 -25.23 15.79 -5.97
CA PRO A 421 -26.00 15.08 -4.97
C PRO A 421 -25.08 14.19 -4.12
N HIS A 422 -25.14 14.34 -2.80
CA HIS A 422 -24.45 13.45 -1.88
C HIS A 422 -25.20 12.12 -1.82
N ILE A 423 -24.65 11.10 -2.47
CA ILE A 423 -25.18 9.73 -2.41
C ILE A 423 -24.58 9.05 -1.18
N GLY A 424 -25.15 9.34 -0.01
CA GLY A 424 -24.91 8.55 1.19
C GLY A 424 -25.43 7.11 1.03
N PRO A 425 -25.18 6.21 2.00
CA PRO A 425 -25.85 4.91 2.05
C PRO A 425 -27.36 5.12 2.32
N ASP A 426 -28.09 5.34 1.23
CA ASP A 426 -29.55 5.30 1.01
C ASP A 426 -30.43 5.67 2.23
N THR A 427 -30.66 6.98 2.46
CA THR A 427 -31.87 7.44 3.14
C THR A 427 -32.84 8.05 2.13
N ALA A 428 -33.93 7.31 1.94
CA ALA A 428 -35.25 7.66 1.41
C ALA A 428 -35.52 9.09 0.89
N THR A 429 -35.89 9.18 -0.38
CA THR A 429 -36.66 10.28 -1.00
C THR A 429 -38.17 10.13 -0.69
N PRO A 430 -38.92 11.22 -0.43
CA PRO A 430 -40.39 11.24 -0.54
C PRO A 430 -40.88 12.03 -1.77
N PRO A 431 -42.14 11.88 -2.21
CA PRO A 431 -42.80 10.67 -2.65
C PRO A 431 -43.20 10.77 -4.15
N ALA A 432 -43.07 9.69 -4.91
CA ALA A 432 -43.86 9.50 -6.14
C ALA A 432 -44.08 8.02 -6.44
N THR A 433 -45.35 7.61 -6.26
CA THR A 433 -46.00 6.40 -6.76
C THR A 433 -45.55 5.05 -6.17
N THR A 434 -46.39 4.52 -5.27
CA THR A 434 -46.28 3.25 -4.56
C THR A 434 -46.10 2.03 -5.46
N PRO A 435 -45.02 1.23 -5.32
CA PRO A 435 -45.03 -0.21 -5.60
C PRO A 435 -45.22 -1.02 -4.30
N SER A 436 -45.79 -2.21 -4.43
CA SER A 436 -46.25 -3.11 -3.36
C SER A 436 -45.22 -3.35 -2.21
N PRO A 437 -45.66 -3.42 -0.93
CA PRO A 437 -44.80 -3.63 0.25
C PRO A 437 -44.08 -4.99 0.35
N ASP A 438 -44.33 -5.93 -0.57
CA ASP A 438 -43.69 -7.26 -0.60
C ASP A 438 -42.50 -7.37 -1.57
N ALA A 439 -42.09 -6.28 -2.22
CA ALA A 439 -40.97 -6.34 -3.16
C ALA A 439 -39.61 -6.35 -2.42
N TRP A 440 -39.06 -7.54 -2.16
CA TRP A 440 -37.64 -7.68 -1.82
C TRP A 440 -36.80 -7.06 -2.97
N PRO A 441 -36.06 -5.96 -2.72
CA PRO A 441 -35.28 -5.30 -3.76
C PRO A 441 -34.20 -6.24 -4.30
N ALA A 442 -33.81 -6.09 -5.56
CA ALA A 442 -32.77 -6.92 -6.15
C ALA A 442 -31.48 -6.81 -5.31
N PRO A 443 -30.83 -7.94 -4.96
CA PRO A 443 -29.65 -7.90 -4.12
C PRO A 443 -28.52 -7.22 -4.89
N ARG A 444 -27.71 -6.43 -4.18
CA ARG A 444 -26.52 -5.83 -4.76
C ARG A 444 -25.51 -6.95 -5.01
N PRO A 445 -24.86 -7.01 -6.19
CA PRO A 445 -23.84 -8.00 -6.42
C PRO A 445 -22.77 -7.86 -5.33
N LEU A 446 -22.42 -8.98 -4.67
CA LEU A 446 -21.16 -8.99 -3.94
C LEU A 446 -20.07 -8.63 -4.96
N PRO A 447 -19.09 -7.78 -4.61
CA PRO A 447 -17.87 -7.66 -5.41
C PRO A 447 -17.44 -9.08 -5.77
N GLU A 448 -17.25 -9.42 -7.03
CA GLU A 448 -16.87 -10.79 -7.38
C GLU A 448 -15.38 -10.99 -7.10
N ARG A 449 -14.99 -12.18 -6.61
CA ARG A 449 -13.57 -12.55 -6.52
C ARG A 449 -12.98 -12.89 -7.89
N GLY A 450 -13.81 -12.91 -8.93
CA GLY A 450 -13.44 -13.52 -10.18
C GLY A 450 -14.39 -13.07 -11.28
N ASP A 451 -13.99 -12.18 -12.17
CA ASP A 451 -13.07 -12.57 -13.24
C ASP A 451 -11.68 -13.07 -12.80
N MET A 452 -11.67 -14.35 -12.42
CA MET A 452 -10.51 -15.23 -12.61
C MET A 452 -10.43 -15.65 -14.09
N ALA A 453 -11.37 -15.16 -14.91
CA ALA A 453 -11.55 -15.44 -16.33
C ALA A 453 -10.84 -14.45 -17.25
N GLU A 454 -10.41 -13.27 -16.78
CA GLU A 454 -9.79 -12.29 -17.68
C GLU A 454 -8.26 -12.23 -17.59
N ALA A 455 -7.56 -13.05 -16.77
CA ALA A 455 -6.07 -13.14 -16.74
C ALA A 455 -5.52 -12.93 -18.15
N ALA A 456 -4.78 -11.84 -18.39
CA ALA A 456 -4.29 -11.56 -19.74
C ALA A 456 -3.51 -12.80 -20.18
N ALA A 457 -3.76 -13.28 -21.39
CA ALA A 457 -3.06 -14.47 -21.87
C ALA A 457 -1.55 -14.20 -21.82
N PHE A 458 -0.79 -15.16 -21.29
CA PHE A 458 0.66 -15.03 -21.26
C PHE A 458 1.19 -14.90 -22.70
N PRO A 459 2.03 -13.89 -23.01
CA PRO A 459 2.49 -13.64 -24.38
C PRO A 459 3.58 -14.64 -24.79
N LEU A 460 3.19 -15.91 -24.95
CA LEU A 460 4.11 -17.02 -25.18
C LEU A 460 4.92 -16.85 -26.47
N ASP A 461 4.31 -16.29 -27.51
CA ASP A 461 4.95 -16.08 -28.81
C ASP A 461 6.14 -15.12 -28.79
N LEU A 462 6.24 -14.28 -27.75
CA LEU A 462 7.37 -13.37 -27.54
C LEU A 462 8.60 -14.06 -26.96
N LEU A 463 8.48 -15.30 -26.47
CA LEU A 463 9.63 -16.04 -25.95
C LEU A 463 10.55 -16.52 -27.08
N PRO A 464 11.86 -16.66 -26.81
CA PRO A 464 12.80 -17.29 -27.72
C PRO A 464 12.31 -18.67 -28.16
N ALA A 465 12.44 -18.97 -29.44
CA ALA A 465 11.85 -20.17 -30.05
C ALA A 465 12.11 -21.47 -29.27
N PRO A 466 13.34 -21.77 -28.78
CA PRO A 466 13.58 -22.97 -27.98
C PRO A 466 12.69 -23.05 -26.73
N LEU A 467 12.56 -21.95 -25.98
CA LEU A 467 11.74 -21.90 -24.77
C LEU A 467 10.25 -21.93 -25.11
N ARG A 468 9.81 -21.14 -26.10
CA ARG A 468 8.41 -21.09 -26.54
C ARG A 468 7.91 -22.48 -26.92
N ASP A 469 8.65 -23.18 -27.77
CA ASP A 469 8.22 -24.46 -28.35
C ASP A 469 8.23 -25.56 -27.27
N ALA A 470 9.22 -25.56 -26.38
CA ALA A 470 9.26 -26.43 -25.20
C ALA A 470 8.09 -26.15 -24.23
N ALA A 471 7.77 -24.88 -23.97
CA ALA A 471 6.65 -24.51 -23.10
C ALA A 471 5.30 -24.94 -23.70
N ARG A 472 5.09 -24.74 -25.01
CA ARG A 472 3.90 -25.25 -25.73
C ARG A 472 3.79 -26.76 -25.61
N GLU A 473 4.89 -27.47 -25.83
CA GLU A 473 4.92 -28.93 -25.77
C GLU A 473 4.63 -29.45 -24.36
N VAL A 474 5.25 -28.88 -23.34
CA VAL A 474 5.00 -29.26 -21.94
C VAL A 474 3.56 -28.93 -21.53
N SER A 475 3.03 -27.79 -21.96
CA SER A 475 1.63 -27.42 -21.69
C SER A 475 0.63 -28.30 -22.41
N ARG A 476 0.88 -28.68 -23.66
CA ARG A 476 0.11 -29.69 -24.40
C ARG A 476 0.12 -31.02 -23.65
N PHE A 477 1.31 -31.54 -23.35
CA PHE A 477 1.49 -32.86 -22.73
C PHE A 477 0.93 -32.93 -21.30
N CYS A 478 1.25 -31.95 -20.46
CA CYS A 478 0.75 -31.93 -19.08
C CYS A 478 -0.70 -31.46 -18.99
N LYS A 479 -1.24 -30.89 -20.07
CA LYS A 479 -2.50 -30.15 -20.12
C LYS A 479 -2.55 -29.09 -19.03
N ALA A 480 -1.52 -28.26 -18.99
CA ALA A 480 -1.35 -27.19 -18.01
C ALA A 480 -1.30 -25.83 -18.73
N PRO A 481 -1.67 -24.72 -18.07
CA PRO A 481 -1.60 -23.40 -18.69
C PRO A 481 -0.20 -23.08 -19.23
N GLU A 482 -0.11 -22.46 -20.40
CA GLU A 482 1.17 -22.10 -21.05
C GLU A 482 2.09 -21.27 -20.15
N ALA A 483 1.51 -20.35 -19.39
CA ALA A 483 2.20 -19.54 -18.39
C ALA A 483 2.97 -20.39 -17.36
N SER A 484 2.49 -21.58 -17.01
CA SER A 484 3.14 -22.45 -16.02
C SER A 484 4.48 -23.00 -16.52
N ALA A 485 4.54 -23.47 -17.78
CA ALA A 485 5.76 -23.98 -18.38
C ALA A 485 6.73 -22.85 -18.72
N ALA A 486 6.22 -21.74 -19.25
CA ALA A 486 7.01 -20.54 -19.53
C ALA A 486 7.72 -20.00 -18.27
N LEU A 487 6.97 -19.86 -17.16
CA LEU A 487 7.50 -19.38 -15.89
C LEU A 487 8.67 -20.25 -15.38
N VAL A 488 8.51 -21.57 -15.39
CA VAL A 488 9.58 -22.48 -14.96
C VAL A 488 10.77 -22.45 -15.91
N GLY A 489 10.53 -22.35 -17.22
CA GLY A 489 11.60 -22.26 -18.21
C GLY A 489 12.42 -20.97 -18.11
N ILE A 490 11.78 -19.83 -17.85
CA ILE A 490 12.48 -18.55 -17.55
C ILE A 490 13.32 -18.71 -16.28
N GLY A 491 12.77 -19.31 -15.22
CA GLY A 491 13.51 -19.61 -13.99
C GLY A 491 14.73 -20.52 -14.22
N ALA A 492 14.60 -21.50 -15.12
CA ALA A 492 15.70 -22.39 -15.49
C ALA A 492 16.80 -21.65 -16.28
N LEU A 493 16.44 -20.77 -17.22
CA LEU A 493 17.39 -19.92 -17.94
C LEU A 493 18.13 -18.96 -17.00
N ALA A 494 17.40 -18.26 -16.12
CA ALA A 494 17.99 -17.38 -15.11
C ALA A 494 18.98 -18.12 -14.20
N THR A 495 18.64 -19.36 -13.80
CA THR A 495 19.53 -20.24 -13.02
C THR A 495 20.75 -20.67 -13.82
N ALA A 496 20.57 -21.01 -15.09
CA ALA A 496 21.67 -21.40 -15.97
C ALA A 496 22.63 -20.23 -16.21
N ILE A 497 22.15 -18.99 -16.34
CA ILE A 497 23.03 -17.83 -16.52
C ILE A 497 23.75 -17.50 -15.20
N GLY A 498 23.00 -17.31 -14.11
CA GLY A 498 23.55 -17.02 -12.78
C GLY A 498 24.49 -15.80 -12.75
N LYS A 499 25.58 -15.89 -11.99
CA LYS A 499 26.59 -14.80 -11.89
C LYS A 499 27.51 -14.68 -13.10
N ARG A 500 27.32 -15.46 -14.17
CA ARG A 500 28.18 -15.36 -15.37
C ARG A 500 27.84 -14.18 -16.26
N ALA A 501 26.69 -13.54 -16.06
CA ALA A 501 26.34 -12.33 -16.77
C ALA A 501 25.62 -11.33 -15.87
N MET A 502 25.77 -10.05 -16.19
CA MET A 502 25.05 -8.94 -15.58
C MET A 502 24.63 -7.94 -16.64
N ILE A 503 23.57 -7.19 -16.35
CA ILE A 503 23.13 -6.05 -17.14
C ILE A 503 23.47 -4.77 -16.39
N GLU A 504 24.07 -3.83 -17.11
CA GLU A 504 24.19 -2.44 -16.70
C GLU A 504 22.98 -1.67 -17.22
N GLU A 505 21.97 -1.52 -16.35
CA GLU A 505 20.72 -0.85 -16.70
C GLU A 505 20.94 0.64 -16.97
N ARG A 506 21.81 1.25 -16.15
CA ARG A 506 22.31 2.62 -16.26
C ARG A 506 23.75 2.63 -15.74
N PRO A 507 24.59 3.62 -16.10
CA PRO A 507 25.96 3.70 -15.60
C PRO A 507 26.05 3.50 -14.07
N GLY A 508 26.76 2.46 -13.65
CA GLY A 508 26.94 2.10 -12.23
C GLY A 508 25.80 1.29 -11.58
N LEU A 509 24.67 1.08 -12.27
CA LEU A 509 23.54 0.29 -11.79
C LEU A 509 23.53 -1.09 -12.45
N LEU A 510 24.01 -2.09 -11.72
CA LEU A 510 24.24 -3.45 -12.21
C LEU A 510 23.27 -4.46 -11.60
N HIS A 511 22.76 -5.36 -12.44
CA HIS A 511 21.86 -6.42 -12.02
C HIS A 511 22.29 -7.78 -12.58
N TYR A 512 22.32 -8.80 -11.72
CA TYR A 512 22.31 -10.19 -12.15
C TYR A 512 20.90 -10.60 -12.60
N PRO A 513 20.76 -11.65 -13.44
CA PRO A 513 19.45 -12.14 -13.92
C PRO A 513 18.68 -12.93 -12.85
N ALA A 514 18.76 -12.52 -11.58
CA ALA A 514 18.05 -13.14 -10.48
C ALA A 514 16.57 -12.70 -10.48
N LEU A 515 15.68 -13.66 -10.75
CA LEU A 515 14.23 -13.46 -10.78
C LEU A 515 13.54 -14.25 -9.67
N PHE A 516 12.45 -13.70 -9.11
CA PHE A 516 11.62 -14.38 -8.13
C PHE A 516 10.22 -14.61 -8.72
N LEU A 517 10.03 -15.80 -9.28
CA LEU A 517 8.82 -16.22 -9.99
C LEU A 517 7.96 -17.12 -9.10
N VAL A 518 6.66 -16.85 -9.02
CA VAL A 518 5.73 -17.66 -8.22
C VAL A 518 4.50 -18.01 -9.05
N GLY A 519 4.32 -19.28 -9.42
CA GLY A 519 3.09 -19.75 -10.04
C GLY A 519 2.06 -20.17 -8.97
N ILE A 520 0.90 -19.53 -8.95
CA ILE A 520 -0.18 -19.78 -8.00
C ILE A 520 -1.18 -20.73 -8.66
N ALA A 521 -1.24 -21.97 -8.17
CA ALA A 521 -2.07 -23.02 -8.74
C ALA A 521 -2.67 -23.92 -7.65
N ALA A 522 -3.94 -24.25 -7.79
CA ALA A 522 -4.65 -25.16 -6.88
C ALA A 522 -4.02 -26.56 -6.85
N SER A 523 -4.47 -27.40 -5.90
CA SER A 523 -4.11 -28.81 -5.90
C SER A 523 -4.67 -29.51 -7.15
N GLY A 524 -3.88 -30.37 -7.79
CA GLY A 524 -4.29 -31.09 -9.01
C GLY A 524 -4.01 -30.35 -10.35
N GLU A 525 -3.37 -29.18 -10.33
CA GLU A 525 -3.04 -28.40 -11.53
C GLU A 525 -1.73 -28.81 -12.24
N ARG A 526 -1.27 -30.06 -12.05
CA ARG A 526 -0.08 -30.61 -12.73
C ARG A 526 1.21 -29.79 -12.50
N LYS A 527 1.32 -29.14 -11.34
CA LYS A 527 2.52 -28.42 -10.88
C LYS A 527 3.80 -29.25 -11.04
N SER A 528 3.85 -30.45 -10.44
CA SER A 528 5.07 -31.27 -10.42
C SER A 528 5.48 -31.81 -11.80
N PRO A 529 4.57 -32.33 -12.67
CA PRO A 529 4.93 -32.71 -14.03
C PRO A 529 5.53 -31.58 -14.88
N VAL A 530 4.90 -30.40 -14.89
CA VAL A 530 5.40 -29.21 -15.62
C VAL A 530 6.79 -28.84 -15.12
N PHE A 531 6.93 -28.75 -13.80
CA PHE A 531 8.19 -28.35 -13.19
C PHE A 531 9.32 -29.33 -13.52
N ARG A 532 9.04 -30.64 -13.41
CA ARG A 532 10.01 -31.69 -13.74
C ARG A 532 10.45 -31.61 -15.20
N ALA A 533 9.53 -31.41 -16.14
CA ALA A 533 9.86 -31.34 -17.56
C ALA A 533 10.75 -30.12 -17.89
N MET A 534 10.41 -28.95 -17.37
CA MET A 534 11.14 -27.70 -17.67
C MET A 534 12.46 -27.56 -16.90
N ALA A 535 12.58 -28.12 -15.69
CA ALA A 535 13.82 -28.08 -14.90
C ALA A 535 14.79 -29.23 -15.26
N ARG A 536 14.34 -30.25 -15.99
CA ARG A 536 15.13 -31.44 -16.35
C ARG A 536 16.53 -31.14 -16.90
N PRO A 537 16.74 -30.12 -17.77
CA PRO A 537 18.07 -29.86 -18.32
C PRO A 537 19.11 -29.45 -17.27
N LEU A 538 18.68 -28.84 -16.16
CA LEU A 538 19.56 -28.51 -15.04
C LEU A 538 19.96 -29.77 -14.25
N GLU A 539 19.00 -30.68 -14.06
CA GLU A 539 19.22 -31.97 -13.40
C GLU A 539 20.14 -32.87 -14.24
N ASP A 540 19.88 -32.99 -15.55
CA ASP A 540 20.72 -33.74 -16.49
C ASP A 540 22.17 -33.23 -16.48
N TRP A 541 22.36 -31.91 -16.39
CA TRP A 541 23.70 -31.34 -16.27
C TRP A 541 24.35 -31.73 -14.93
N THR A 542 23.63 -31.63 -13.81
CA THR A 542 24.15 -32.08 -12.51
C THR A 542 24.53 -33.56 -12.53
N GLU A 543 23.70 -34.42 -13.12
CA GLU A 543 23.97 -35.85 -13.28
C GLU A 543 25.24 -36.09 -14.14
N ALA A 544 25.38 -35.37 -15.26
CA ALA A 544 26.55 -35.49 -16.14
C ALA A 544 27.86 -35.05 -15.45
N GLN A 545 27.81 -34.07 -14.55
CA GLN A 545 28.98 -33.58 -13.81
C GLN A 545 29.31 -34.43 -12.57
N ALA A 546 28.39 -35.30 -12.11
CA ALA A 546 28.53 -36.00 -10.83
C ALA A 546 29.71 -36.96 -10.79
N GLU A 547 29.98 -37.69 -11.88
CA GLU A 547 31.07 -38.67 -11.95
C GLU A 547 32.45 -37.99 -11.91
N ALA A 548 32.64 -36.92 -12.70
CA ALA A 548 33.87 -36.13 -12.69
C ALA A 548 34.09 -35.49 -11.31
N TRP A 549 33.04 -34.92 -10.72
CA TRP A 549 33.10 -34.38 -9.36
C TRP A 549 33.46 -35.44 -8.32
N GLU A 550 32.91 -36.65 -8.42
CA GLU A 550 33.18 -37.71 -7.45
C GLU A 550 34.66 -38.13 -7.51
N ALA A 551 35.24 -38.22 -8.70
CA ALA A 551 36.66 -38.46 -8.89
C ALA A 551 37.53 -37.35 -8.26
N ASP A 552 37.19 -36.09 -8.51
CA ASP A 552 37.90 -34.93 -7.97
C ASP A 552 37.79 -34.84 -6.44
N ALA A 553 36.58 -34.99 -5.91
CA ALA A 553 36.33 -34.96 -4.47
C ALA A 553 37.01 -36.12 -3.74
N ARG A 554 37.06 -37.32 -4.36
CA ARG A 554 37.78 -38.47 -3.81
C ARG A 554 39.28 -38.21 -3.76
N ARG A 555 39.87 -37.66 -4.83
CA ARG A 555 41.29 -37.27 -4.87
C ARG A 555 41.61 -36.22 -3.80
N ALA A 556 40.85 -35.14 -3.74
CA ALA A 556 41.05 -34.06 -2.78
C ALA A 556 40.92 -34.55 -1.32
N ARG A 557 39.89 -35.37 -1.01
CA ARG A 557 39.72 -35.98 0.33
C ARG A 557 40.89 -36.88 0.71
N ALA A 558 41.35 -37.74 -0.20
CA ALA A 558 42.47 -38.65 0.06
C ALA A 558 43.77 -37.87 0.33
N ARG A 559 44.05 -36.84 -0.49
CA ARG A 559 45.21 -35.96 -0.32
C ARG A 559 45.15 -35.18 0.99
N ASN A 560 44.01 -34.57 1.30
CA ASN A 560 43.83 -33.79 2.52
C ASN A 560 43.93 -34.68 3.77
N ALA A 561 43.41 -35.92 3.74
CA ALA A 561 43.57 -36.86 4.85
C ALA A 561 45.04 -37.27 5.07
N ALA A 562 45.83 -37.42 4.01
CA ALA A 562 47.27 -37.65 4.12
C ALA A 562 48.00 -36.44 4.73
N ILE A 563 47.60 -35.22 4.36
CA ILE A 563 48.11 -33.97 4.94
C ILE A 563 47.73 -33.88 6.43
N ASP A 564 46.49 -34.18 6.79
CA ASP A 564 46.04 -34.20 8.20
C ASP A 564 46.88 -35.16 9.05
N ALA A 565 47.18 -36.34 8.53
CA ALA A 565 48.04 -37.31 9.20
C ALA A 565 49.49 -36.81 9.35
N ALA A 566 50.03 -36.13 8.33
CA ALA A 566 51.35 -35.51 8.38
C ALA A 566 51.40 -34.37 9.41
N VAL A 567 50.44 -33.45 9.39
CA VAL A 567 50.29 -32.36 10.36
C VAL A 567 50.18 -32.90 11.78
N ALA A 568 49.39 -33.96 12.00
CA ALA A 568 49.28 -34.60 13.30
C ALA A 568 50.61 -35.22 13.78
N LYS A 569 51.46 -35.72 12.87
CA LYS A 569 52.80 -36.21 13.19
C LYS A 569 53.74 -35.07 13.59
N VAL A 570 53.75 -33.96 12.83
CA VAL A 570 54.54 -32.77 13.16
C VAL A 570 54.15 -32.20 14.52
N LYS A 571 52.84 -32.06 14.80
CA LYS A 571 52.32 -31.62 16.11
C LYS A 571 52.79 -32.51 17.27
N LYS A 572 52.92 -33.83 17.07
CA LYS A 572 53.45 -34.75 18.08
C LYS A 572 54.96 -34.66 18.27
N GLN A 573 55.70 -34.21 17.25
CA GLN A 573 57.17 -34.13 17.24
C GLN A 573 57.70 -32.74 17.62
N ALA A 574 56.83 -31.73 17.72
CA ALA A 574 57.17 -30.31 17.88
C ALA A 574 58.06 -29.98 19.10
N GLY A 575 58.13 -30.84 20.13
CA GLY A 575 59.07 -30.68 21.24
C GLY A 575 59.05 -29.27 21.85
N SER A 576 60.22 -28.63 21.93
CA SER A 576 60.37 -27.22 22.35
C SER A 576 60.49 -26.22 21.19
N ASP A 577 60.56 -26.67 19.94
CA ASP A 577 60.73 -25.80 18.76
C ASP A 577 59.40 -25.65 18.01
N VAL A 578 58.51 -24.85 18.60
CA VAL A 578 57.17 -24.59 18.10
C VAL A 578 57.20 -23.82 16.77
N ASP A 579 58.20 -22.96 16.56
CA ASP A 579 58.30 -22.13 15.36
C ASP A 579 58.66 -22.97 14.13
N ALA A 580 59.58 -23.94 14.27
CA ALA A 580 59.89 -24.87 13.18
C ALA A 580 58.70 -25.76 12.82
N ALA A 581 58.00 -26.29 13.83
CA ALA A 581 56.80 -27.10 13.62
C ALA A 581 55.66 -26.29 12.97
N THR A 582 55.53 -25.01 13.29
CA THR A 582 54.51 -24.13 12.68
C THR A 582 54.77 -23.93 11.20
N ARG A 583 56.01 -23.63 10.80
CA ARG A 583 56.37 -23.47 9.37
C ARG A 583 56.14 -24.75 8.56
N GLU A 584 56.49 -25.92 9.12
CA GLU A 584 56.25 -27.20 8.43
C GLU A 584 54.73 -27.47 8.28
N ILE A 585 53.92 -27.12 9.28
CA ILE A 585 52.46 -27.22 9.18
C ILE A 585 51.92 -26.27 8.10
N GLU A 586 52.39 -25.02 8.03
CA GLU A 586 51.99 -24.07 6.98
C GLU A 586 52.33 -24.59 5.57
N GLU A 587 53.51 -25.16 5.38
CA GLU A 587 53.91 -25.78 4.10
C GLU A 587 53.07 -27.01 3.72
N LEU A 588 52.65 -27.79 4.72
CA LEU A 588 51.75 -28.92 4.52
C LEU A 588 50.32 -28.47 4.21
N ASP A 589 49.80 -27.48 4.94
CA ASP A 589 48.47 -26.93 4.74
C ASP A 589 48.36 -26.20 3.38
N ALA A 590 49.43 -25.56 2.90
CA ALA A 590 49.51 -24.97 1.57
C ALA A 590 49.36 -25.99 0.42
N LYS A 591 49.53 -27.29 0.70
CA LYS A 591 49.37 -28.38 -0.29
C LYS A 591 47.96 -28.97 -0.31
N ARG A 592 47.05 -28.50 0.55
CA ARG A 592 45.65 -28.96 0.59
C ARG A 592 44.95 -28.60 -0.71
N GLU A 593 44.12 -29.52 -1.17
CA GLU A 593 43.23 -29.28 -2.30
C GLU A 593 41.85 -28.88 -1.78
N GLU A 594 41.28 -27.81 -2.34
CA GLU A 594 39.90 -27.46 -2.06
C GLU A 594 38.96 -28.52 -2.65
N ILE A 595 38.01 -29.01 -1.85
CA ILE A 595 37.01 -29.95 -2.34
C ILE A 595 35.96 -29.13 -3.11
N PRO A 596 35.81 -29.31 -4.44
CA PRO A 596 34.85 -28.52 -5.20
C PRO A 596 33.41 -28.77 -4.67
N PRO A 597 32.53 -27.77 -4.72
CA PRO A 597 31.13 -27.96 -4.33
C PRO A 597 30.43 -28.95 -5.26
N TYR A 598 29.58 -29.83 -4.70
CA TYR A 598 28.80 -30.80 -5.49
C TYR A 598 28.00 -30.07 -6.59
N PRO A 599 28.06 -30.48 -7.88
CA PRO A 599 27.62 -29.73 -9.08
C PRO A 599 26.09 -29.58 -9.23
N ARG A 600 25.40 -29.24 -8.15
CA ARG A 600 23.97 -28.93 -8.08
C ARG A 600 23.77 -27.42 -8.09
N LEU A 601 22.87 -26.92 -8.94
CA LEU A 601 22.63 -25.49 -9.12
C LEU A 601 21.43 -24.94 -8.31
N PHE A 602 20.57 -25.82 -7.81
CA PHE A 602 19.36 -25.42 -7.10
C PHE A 602 19.00 -26.36 -5.95
N THR A 603 18.04 -25.93 -5.14
CA THR A 603 17.39 -26.75 -4.10
C THR A 603 15.88 -26.61 -4.17
N THR A 604 15.16 -27.63 -3.71
CA THR A 604 13.69 -27.64 -3.67
C THR A 604 13.15 -27.27 -2.28
N ASP A 605 13.92 -27.55 -1.23
CA ASP A 605 13.60 -27.26 0.16
C ASP A 605 14.92 -27.09 0.94
N CYS A 606 15.05 -25.98 1.65
CA CYS A 606 16.20 -25.74 2.52
C CYS A 606 15.89 -24.68 3.57
N THR A 607 16.53 -24.80 4.72
CA THR A 607 16.58 -23.72 5.71
C THR A 607 17.44 -22.56 5.18
N GLU A 608 17.17 -21.34 5.64
CA GLU A 608 18.00 -20.16 5.32
C GLU A 608 19.48 -20.37 5.68
N GLN A 609 19.74 -21.14 6.73
CA GLN A 609 21.11 -21.45 7.12
C GLN A 609 21.82 -22.24 6.03
N ARG A 610 21.19 -23.32 5.55
CA ARG A 610 21.77 -24.18 4.52
C ARG A 610 21.80 -23.47 3.17
N LEU A 611 20.80 -22.65 2.84
CA LEU A 611 20.76 -21.86 1.62
C LEU A 611 21.97 -20.93 1.51
N PHE A 612 22.29 -20.20 2.59
CA PHE A 612 23.47 -19.34 2.64
C PHE A 612 24.77 -20.13 2.42
N GLN A 613 24.92 -21.30 3.04
CA GLN A 613 26.11 -22.14 2.85
C GLN A 613 26.26 -22.56 1.39
N LEU A 614 25.17 -23.05 0.78
CA LEU A 614 25.15 -23.46 -0.63
C LEU A 614 25.50 -22.30 -1.57
N MET A 615 25.00 -21.09 -1.29
CA MET A 615 25.34 -19.90 -2.05
C MET A 615 26.81 -19.51 -1.86
N HIS A 616 27.31 -19.50 -0.62
CA HIS A 616 28.70 -19.13 -0.32
C HIS A 616 29.71 -20.11 -0.96
N GLU A 617 29.45 -21.42 -0.85
CA GLU A 617 30.22 -22.49 -1.51
C GLU A 617 30.28 -22.32 -3.04
N ARG A 618 29.41 -21.49 -3.63
CA ARG A 618 29.25 -21.28 -5.08
C ARG A 618 29.47 -19.83 -5.50
N GLY A 619 30.27 -19.08 -4.76
CA GLY A 619 30.59 -17.68 -5.09
C GLY A 619 29.36 -16.75 -5.10
N GLY A 620 28.29 -17.13 -4.39
CA GLY A 620 27.06 -16.37 -4.25
C GLY A 620 25.97 -16.67 -5.27
N ALA A 621 26.15 -17.62 -6.20
CA ALA A 621 25.17 -18.00 -7.21
C ALA A 621 24.42 -19.29 -6.84
N PHE A 622 23.09 -19.25 -6.76
CA PHE A 622 22.28 -20.46 -6.54
C PHE A 622 20.82 -20.25 -6.98
N ALA A 623 19.98 -21.27 -6.84
CA ALA A 623 18.54 -21.14 -7.07
C ALA A 623 17.69 -21.97 -6.09
N VAL A 624 16.44 -21.52 -5.89
CA VAL A 624 15.38 -22.29 -5.21
C VAL A 624 14.30 -22.58 -6.24
N LEU A 625 14.25 -23.82 -6.71
CA LEU A 625 13.32 -24.26 -7.74
C LEU A 625 12.44 -25.38 -7.16
N SER A 626 11.13 -25.15 -7.00
CA SER A 626 10.24 -26.14 -6.38
C SER A 626 8.82 -26.15 -6.95
N ALA A 627 8.31 -27.34 -7.26
CA ALA A 627 6.89 -27.54 -7.58
C ALA A 627 5.96 -27.45 -6.36
N GLU A 628 6.52 -27.45 -5.15
CA GLU A 628 5.83 -27.30 -3.87
C GLU A 628 6.45 -26.13 -3.12
N GLY A 629 5.91 -24.94 -3.33
CA GLY A 629 6.44 -23.68 -2.80
C GLY A 629 6.15 -23.45 -1.31
N ARG A 630 5.29 -24.26 -0.69
CA ARG A 630 4.90 -24.07 0.71
C ARG A 630 6.09 -24.05 1.68
N PRO A 631 7.06 -24.99 1.66
CA PRO A 631 8.22 -24.94 2.56
C PRO A 631 9.06 -23.67 2.37
N VAL A 632 9.17 -23.17 1.14
CA VAL A 632 9.92 -21.95 0.82
C VAL A 632 9.21 -20.72 1.39
N VAL A 633 7.89 -20.61 1.21
CA VAL A 633 7.09 -19.52 1.79
C VAL A 633 7.04 -19.60 3.32
N ASP A 634 6.91 -20.80 3.89
CA ASP A 634 7.02 -21.03 5.34
C ASP A 634 8.38 -20.53 5.87
N ALA A 635 9.48 -20.77 5.14
CA ALA A 635 10.80 -20.25 5.49
C ALA A 635 10.86 -18.72 5.41
N ILE A 636 10.35 -18.11 4.34
CA ILE A 636 10.25 -16.65 4.18
C ILE A 636 9.41 -16.01 5.30
N ASN A 637 8.32 -16.67 5.71
CA ASN A 637 7.49 -16.24 6.84
C ASN A 637 8.18 -16.39 8.21
N GLY A 638 9.41 -16.92 8.26
CA GLY A 638 10.17 -17.03 9.50
C GLY A 638 9.80 -18.23 10.36
N LYS A 639 9.19 -19.29 9.81
CA LYS A 639 8.87 -20.52 10.57
C LYS A 639 10.08 -21.14 11.28
N TYR A 640 11.28 -20.92 10.74
CA TYR A 640 12.54 -21.42 11.28
C TYR A 640 13.36 -20.34 12.01
N SER A 641 12.81 -19.13 12.14
CA SER A 641 13.44 -17.97 12.77
C SER A 641 12.82 -17.77 14.16
N GLY A 642 13.67 -17.67 15.19
CA GLY A 642 13.21 -17.32 16.54
C GLY A 642 12.71 -15.88 16.60
N ASP A 643 11.71 -15.63 17.46
CA ASP A 643 11.21 -14.29 17.85
C ASP A 643 10.58 -13.44 16.72
N GLY A 644 9.57 -13.97 16.01
CA GLY A 644 8.69 -13.14 15.16
C GLY A 644 9.36 -12.43 13.98
N ARG A 645 10.59 -12.81 13.64
CA ARG A 645 11.36 -12.31 12.50
C ARG A 645 11.04 -13.09 11.23
N THR A 646 10.95 -12.41 10.10
CA THR A 646 10.83 -13.03 8.77
C THR A 646 12.17 -13.59 8.29
N GLY A 647 12.11 -14.59 7.41
CA GLY A 647 13.25 -15.28 6.80
C GLY A 647 13.61 -14.79 5.40
N ASP A 648 13.12 -13.61 5.03
CA ASP A 648 13.12 -13.07 3.67
C ASP A 648 14.44 -12.38 3.29
N ALA A 649 15.28 -12.02 4.26
CA ALA A 649 16.52 -11.27 4.05
C ALA A 649 17.47 -11.91 3.02
N ILE A 650 17.68 -13.23 3.07
CA ILE A 650 18.54 -13.93 2.11
C ILE A 650 17.94 -13.93 0.70
N TYR A 651 16.62 -14.03 0.58
CA TYR A 651 15.92 -14.01 -0.70
C TYR A 651 15.96 -12.61 -1.32
N LEU A 652 15.72 -11.58 -0.49
CA LEU A 652 15.80 -10.18 -0.88
C LEU A 652 17.19 -9.79 -1.38
N ALA A 653 18.22 -10.11 -0.59
CA ALA A 653 19.60 -9.84 -0.94
C ALA A 653 20.01 -10.62 -2.19
N GLY A 654 19.64 -11.91 -2.28
CA GLY A 654 19.94 -12.76 -3.44
C GLY A 654 19.32 -12.26 -4.75
N VAL A 655 18.11 -11.70 -4.72
CA VAL A 655 17.47 -11.13 -5.91
C VAL A 655 17.99 -9.73 -6.22
N SER A 656 18.36 -8.94 -5.22
CA SER A 656 18.79 -7.54 -5.39
C SER A 656 20.29 -7.40 -5.68
N GLY A 657 21.11 -8.37 -5.25
CA GLY A 657 22.57 -8.29 -5.29
C GLY A 657 23.20 -7.60 -4.07
N ASP A 658 22.43 -7.37 -3.00
CA ASP A 658 22.95 -6.76 -1.77
C ASP A 658 23.82 -7.75 -1.00
N ALA A 659 24.95 -7.28 -0.45
CA ALA A 659 25.87 -8.16 0.26
C ALA A 659 25.23 -8.80 1.50
N ILE A 660 25.52 -10.07 1.74
CA ILE A 660 25.03 -10.81 2.91
C ILE A 660 26.24 -11.14 3.79
N THR A 661 26.22 -10.66 5.03
CA THR A 661 27.21 -11.03 6.05
C THR A 661 26.57 -11.97 7.08
N ARG A 662 27.35 -12.92 7.57
CA ARG A 662 27.02 -13.71 8.74
C ARG A 662 28.23 -13.83 9.63
N ASP A 663 28.12 -13.19 10.78
CA ASP A 663 29.14 -13.20 11.82
C ASP A 663 28.63 -14.15 12.92
N ARG A 664 29.27 -15.32 13.04
CA ARG A 664 28.91 -16.32 14.06
C ARG A 664 30.13 -16.66 14.89
N VAL A 665 29.93 -16.78 16.19
CA VAL A 665 30.89 -17.43 17.09
C VAL A 665 30.96 -18.90 16.66
N GLY A 666 31.97 -19.25 15.86
CA GLY A 666 32.15 -20.61 15.38
C GLY A 666 32.60 -21.57 16.50
N GLY A 667 32.82 -22.83 16.13
CA GLY A 667 33.30 -23.88 17.05
C GLY A 667 34.82 -23.84 17.25
N GLU A 668 35.45 -25.00 17.49
CA GLU A 668 36.90 -25.16 17.72
C GLU A 668 37.82 -24.56 16.62
N GLY A 669 37.26 -24.13 15.48
CA GLY A 669 37.96 -23.44 14.38
C GLY A 669 37.96 -21.90 14.43
N GLY A 670 37.40 -21.28 15.48
CA GLY A 670 37.29 -19.81 15.60
C GLY A 670 36.01 -19.23 14.96
N PRO A 671 35.86 -17.89 14.94
CA PRO A 671 34.71 -17.22 14.32
C PRO A 671 34.54 -17.62 12.85
N GLU A 672 33.33 -17.97 12.43
CA GLU A 672 33.02 -18.21 11.01
C GLU A 672 32.39 -16.96 10.42
N ASP A 673 33.24 -15.97 10.11
CA ASP A 673 32.81 -14.77 9.40
C ASP A 673 32.71 -15.10 7.90
N ARG A 674 31.48 -15.20 7.40
CA ARG A 674 31.23 -15.51 5.98
C ARG A 674 30.51 -14.35 5.31
N VAL A 675 31.04 -13.92 4.18
CA VAL A 675 30.46 -12.86 3.35
C VAL A 675 30.10 -13.41 1.98
N ILE A 676 28.92 -13.05 1.49
CA ILE A 676 28.53 -13.27 0.09
C ILE A 676 28.42 -11.90 -0.57
N SER A 677 29.45 -11.54 -1.32
CA SER A 677 29.50 -10.30 -2.10
C SER A 677 28.69 -10.46 -3.38
N ARG A 678 27.72 -9.55 -3.58
CA ARG A 678 26.84 -9.51 -4.76
C ARG A 678 26.21 -10.88 -5.06
N PRO A 679 25.33 -11.40 -4.21
CA PRO A 679 24.65 -12.67 -4.42
C PRO A 679 23.73 -12.64 -5.65
N CYS A 680 23.43 -13.81 -6.19
CA CYS A 680 22.48 -14.03 -7.27
C CYS A 680 21.66 -15.28 -6.95
N LEU A 681 20.42 -15.08 -6.50
CA LEU A 681 19.49 -16.14 -6.15
C LEU A 681 18.24 -16.05 -7.03
N SER A 682 18.09 -17.01 -7.94
CA SER A 682 16.83 -17.17 -8.67
C SER A 682 15.87 -18.03 -7.86
N VAL A 683 14.60 -17.61 -7.78
CA VAL A 683 13.56 -18.35 -7.08
C VAL A 683 12.43 -18.61 -8.06
N CYS A 684 12.03 -19.87 -8.22
CA CYS A 684 10.90 -20.24 -9.04
C CYS A 684 10.10 -21.32 -8.31
N ILE A 685 8.93 -20.97 -7.80
CA ILE A 685 8.11 -21.90 -7.02
C ILE A 685 6.68 -21.96 -7.52
N LEU A 686 6.03 -23.11 -7.36
CA LEU A 686 4.59 -23.26 -7.57
C LEU A 686 3.89 -23.49 -6.23
N ILE A 687 2.87 -22.71 -5.90
CA ILE A 687 2.22 -22.72 -4.58
C ILE A 687 0.70 -22.67 -4.67
N GLN A 688 0.04 -23.13 -3.63
CA GLN A 688 -1.41 -23.05 -3.47
C GLN A 688 -1.89 -21.59 -3.27
N PRO A 689 -3.07 -21.21 -3.79
CA PRO A 689 -3.63 -19.88 -3.67
C PRO A 689 -3.74 -19.35 -2.23
N ASP A 690 -4.28 -20.16 -1.32
CA ASP A 690 -4.48 -19.79 0.08
C ASP A 690 -3.16 -19.45 0.77
N LYS A 691 -2.11 -20.23 0.50
CA LYS A 691 -0.78 -20.03 1.08
C LYS A 691 -0.08 -18.79 0.53
N PHE A 692 -0.25 -18.49 -0.75
CA PHE A 692 0.30 -17.27 -1.32
C PHE A 692 -0.41 -16.04 -0.76
N LEU A 693 -1.74 -16.04 -0.72
CA LEU A 693 -2.53 -14.92 -0.20
C LEU A 693 -2.22 -14.63 1.28
N GLU A 694 -2.00 -15.68 2.09
CA GLU A 694 -1.54 -15.55 3.48
C GLU A 694 -0.19 -14.81 3.57
N ALA A 695 0.78 -15.12 2.70
CA ALA A 695 2.07 -14.43 2.66
C ALA A 695 1.95 -13.00 2.10
N ALA A 696 1.13 -12.80 1.08
CA ALA A 696 0.90 -11.49 0.45
C ALA A 696 0.19 -10.50 1.39
N ALA A 697 -0.63 -11.00 2.32
CA ALA A 697 -1.27 -10.20 3.36
C ALA A 697 -0.39 -9.97 4.60
N HIS A 698 0.83 -10.54 4.67
CA HIS A 698 1.68 -10.46 5.84
C HIS A 698 2.36 -9.07 5.96
N PRO A 699 2.06 -8.25 6.99
CA PRO A 699 2.51 -6.86 7.06
C PRO A 699 4.04 -6.70 7.02
N ALA A 700 4.78 -7.61 7.68
CA ALA A 700 6.24 -7.56 7.70
C ALA A 700 6.90 -7.87 6.35
N LEU A 701 6.27 -8.71 5.51
CA LEU A 701 6.78 -9.02 4.17
C LEU A 701 6.51 -7.90 3.18
N ARG A 702 5.41 -7.15 3.40
CA ARG A 702 5.14 -5.93 2.65
C ARG A 702 6.13 -4.83 3.03
N SER A 703 6.34 -4.59 4.32
CA SER A 703 7.25 -3.54 4.79
C SER A 703 8.72 -3.81 4.47
N SER A 704 9.16 -5.08 4.41
CA SER A 704 10.54 -5.43 4.01
C SER A 704 10.79 -5.29 2.50
N GLY A 705 9.73 -5.17 1.69
CA GLY A 705 9.80 -5.14 0.23
C GLY A 705 10.04 -6.52 -0.40
N ALA A 706 9.80 -7.62 0.33
CA ALA A 706 9.87 -8.98 -0.22
C ALA A 706 8.85 -9.18 -1.34
N LEU A 707 7.59 -8.80 -1.10
CA LEU A 707 6.49 -8.92 -2.07
C LEU A 707 6.76 -8.10 -3.34
N ALA A 708 7.39 -6.94 -3.22
CA ALA A 708 7.72 -6.05 -4.34
C ALA A 708 8.67 -6.65 -5.39
N ARG A 709 9.37 -7.73 -5.05
CA ARG A 709 10.34 -8.41 -5.94
C ARG A 709 9.83 -9.73 -6.49
N ILE A 710 8.62 -10.13 -6.11
CA ILE A 710 7.98 -11.36 -6.56
C ILE A 710 7.14 -11.03 -7.80
N TRP A 711 7.27 -11.85 -8.84
CA TRP A 711 6.32 -11.93 -9.95
C TRP A 711 5.38 -13.12 -9.73
N PRO A 712 4.25 -12.91 -9.03
CA PRO A 712 3.23 -13.93 -8.91
C PRO A 712 2.45 -14.05 -10.21
N VAL A 713 2.11 -15.28 -10.57
CA VAL A 713 1.28 -15.59 -11.73
C VAL A 713 0.15 -16.49 -11.29
N TRP A 714 -1.08 -16.00 -11.40
CA TRP A 714 -2.24 -16.82 -11.12
C TRP A 714 -2.54 -17.74 -12.31
N LEU A 715 -2.35 -19.04 -12.10
CA LEU A 715 -2.56 -20.04 -13.14
C LEU A 715 -4.04 -20.45 -13.21
N PRO A 716 -4.70 -20.35 -14.37
CA PRO A 716 -6.09 -20.77 -14.51
C PRO A 716 -6.22 -22.27 -14.29
N SER A 717 -7.35 -22.69 -13.71
CA SER A 717 -7.65 -24.10 -13.53
C SER A 717 -8.08 -24.72 -14.85
N LEU A 718 -7.41 -25.80 -15.25
CA LEU A 718 -7.86 -26.64 -16.36
C LEU A 718 -8.54 -27.92 -15.84
N VAL A 719 -8.81 -28.04 -14.53
CA VAL A 719 -9.53 -29.21 -14.00
C VAL A 719 -10.88 -29.34 -14.70
N GLY A 720 -11.20 -30.54 -15.19
CA GLY A 720 -12.47 -30.83 -15.86
C GLY A 720 -12.49 -30.64 -17.37
N THR A 721 -11.51 -29.94 -17.96
CA THR A 721 -11.41 -29.75 -19.43
C THR A 721 -10.29 -30.57 -20.07
N ARG A 722 -9.48 -31.24 -19.26
CA ARG A 722 -8.30 -32.05 -19.66
C ARG A 722 -8.69 -33.44 -20.15
N ILE A 723 -9.47 -33.54 -21.21
CA ILE A 723 -9.93 -34.82 -21.77
C ILE A 723 -8.80 -35.48 -22.58
N GLU A 724 -8.51 -36.75 -22.31
CA GLU A 724 -7.51 -37.56 -23.03
C GLU A 724 -8.08 -38.19 -24.30
N ALA A 725 -7.27 -38.19 -25.36
CA ALA A 725 -7.58 -38.88 -26.61
C ALA A 725 -6.93 -40.29 -26.60
N PRO A 726 -7.55 -41.32 -27.22
CA PRO A 726 -7.03 -42.70 -27.22
C PRO A 726 -5.60 -42.87 -27.76
N ASP A 727 -5.16 -41.96 -28.63
CA ASP A 727 -3.88 -41.96 -29.34
C ASP A 727 -3.07 -40.68 -29.06
N GLU A 728 -3.28 -40.05 -27.91
CA GLU A 728 -2.58 -38.82 -27.54
C GLU A 728 -1.07 -39.05 -27.43
N ALA A 729 -0.30 -38.29 -28.21
CA ALA A 729 1.15 -38.38 -28.21
C ALA A 729 1.75 -37.96 -26.86
N GLY A 730 2.72 -38.75 -26.36
CA GLY A 730 3.50 -38.43 -25.17
C GLY A 730 4.40 -37.20 -25.36
N LEU A 731 5.22 -36.88 -24.36
CA LEU A 731 6.16 -35.75 -24.40
C LEU A 731 7.19 -35.94 -25.53
N SER A 732 7.25 -35.00 -26.46
CA SER A 732 8.15 -35.02 -27.60
C SER A 732 9.56 -34.60 -27.18
N GLY A 733 10.49 -35.57 -27.21
CA GLY A 733 11.91 -35.30 -26.99
C GLY A 733 12.51 -34.36 -28.06
N GLU A 734 12.00 -34.41 -29.29
CA GLU A 734 12.44 -33.55 -30.40
C GLU A 734 12.06 -32.08 -30.15
N ALA A 735 10.84 -31.82 -29.68
CA ALA A 735 10.39 -30.46 -29.35
C ALA A 735 11.12 -29.89 -28.11
N MET A 736 11.53 -30.75 -27.16
CA MET A 736 12.30 -30.33 -25.98
C MET A 736 13.80 -30.15 -26.28
N ALA A 737 14.34 -30.82 -27.30
CA ALA A 737 15.77 -30.85 -27.58
C ALA A 737 16.42 -29.47 -27.76
N PRO A 738 15.82 -28.50 -28.49
CA PRO A 738 16.40 -27.15 -28.62
C PRO A 738 16.53 -26.42 -27.28
N PHE A 739 15.53 -26.52 -26.41
CA PHE A 739 15.57 -25.91 -25.08
C PHE A 739 16.63 -26.55 -24.19
N ASN A 740 16.68 -27.89 -24.20
CA ASN A 740 17.68 -28.64 -23.44
C ASN A 740 19.10 -28.29 -23.90
N ALA A 741 19.31 -28.17 -25.21
CA ALA A 741 20.59 -27.75 -25.79
C ALA A 741 20.93 -26.30 -25.44
N LEU A 742 19.95 -25.39 -25.41
CA LEU A 742 20.15 -24.01 -24.98
C LEU A 742 20.65 -23.94 -23.53
N ILE A 743 20.00 -24.62 -22.58
CA ILE A 743 20.44 -24.67 -21.18
C ILE A 743 21.85 -25.26 -21.08
N ARG A 744 22.12 -26.38 -21.76
CA ARG A 744 23.46 -27.00 -21.75
C ARG A 744 24.53 -26.06 -22.29
N ARG A 745 24.26 -25.33 -23.38
CA ARG A 745 25.18 -24.31 -23.92
C ARG A 745 25.45 -23.20 -22.91
N LEU A 746 24.41 -22.63 -22.31
CA LEU A 746 24.59 -21.62 -21.26
C LEU A 746 25.42 -22.15 -20.09
N LEU A 747 25.23 -23.41 -19.71
CA LEU A 747 25.99 -24.05 -18.63
C LEU A 747 27.43 -24.39 -18.99
N SER A 748 27.75 -24.66 -20.26
CA SER A 748 29.10 -25.02 -20.72
C SER A 748 30.02 -23.82 -20.97
N HIS A 749 29.50 -22.60 -20.96
CA HIS A 749 30.29 -21.39 -21.21
C HIS A 749 31.19 -21.05 -20.03
N ASN A 750 32.47 -20.82 -20.35
CA ASN A 750 33.43 -20.22 -19.44
C ASN A 750 33.24 -18.70 -19.42
N PRO A 751 33.30 -18.06 -18.24
CA PRO A 751 33.26 -16.61 -18.13
C PRO A 751 34.42 -15.97 -18.91
N PRO A 752 34.23 -14.79 -19.51
CA PRO A 752 35.32 -14.01 -20.09
C PRO A 752 36.34 -13.62 -19.02
N GLU A 753 37.56 -13.27 -19.44
CA GLU A 753 38.60 -12.75 -18.55
C GLU A 753 38.56 -11.22 -18.51
N ASP A 754 38.82 -10.62 -17.34
CA ASP A 754 39.05 -9.18 -17.19
C ASP A 754 40.48 -8.77 -17.60
N GLU A 755 40.80 -7.48 -17.44
CA GLU A 755 42.12 -6.92 -17.77
C GLU A 755 43.28 -7.58 -16.99
N ASP A 756 42.98 -8.17 -15.82
CA ASP A 756 43.95 -8.88 -14.97
C ASP A 756 44.01 -10.39 -15.29
N GLY A 757 43.31 -10.86 -16.33
CA GLY A 757 43.21 -12.28 -16.69
C GLY A 757 42.35 -13.09 -15.72
N ARG A 758 41.50 -12.45 -14.92
CA ARG A 758 40.62 -13.14 -13.96
C ARG A 758 39.24 -13.36 -14.56
N PRO A 759 38.58 -14.49 -14.25
CA PRO A 759 37.19 -14.73 -14.63
C PRO A 759 36.25 -13.59 -14.20
N ALA A 760 35.59 -12.98 -15.16
CA ALA A 760 34.66 -11.87 -14.98
C ALA A 760 33.30 -12.18 -15.63
N PRO A 761 32.21 -11.63 -15.10
CA PRO A 761 30.90 -11.79 -15.71
C PRO A 761 30.80 -11.04 -17.04
N HIS A 762 30.12 -11.63 -18.02
CA HIS A 762 29.66 -10.93 -19.22
C HIS A 762 28.84 -9.70 -18.84
N ARG A 763 29.15 -8.54 -19.43
CA ARG A 763 28.43 -7.28 -19.18
C ARG A 763 27.58 -6.88 -20.38
N ALA A 764 26.27 -6.96 -20.24
CA ALA A 764 25.34 -6.41 -21.22
C ALA A 764 24.98 -4.96 -20.87
N THR A 765 25.02 -4.06 -21.85
CA THR A 765 24.49 -2.69 -21.73
C THR A 765 23.22 -2.54 -22.57
N LEU A 766 22.43 -1.50 -22.34
CA LEU A 766 21.36 -1.13 -23.27
C LEU A 766 21.94 -0.32 -24.43
N SER A 767 21.62 -0.70 -25.67
CA SER A 767 21.82 0.18 -26.83
C SER A 767 21.15 1.55 -26.61
N PRO A 768 21.57 2.64 -27.27
CA PRO A 768 20.96 3.96 -27.07
C PRO A 768 19.44 3.96 -27.24
N ALA A 769 18.91 3.25 -28.26
CA ALA A 769 17.48 3.13 -28.48
C ALA A 769 16.78 2.33 -27.37
N ALA A 770 17.37 1.23 -26.90
CA ALA A 770 16.84 0.46 -25.77
C ALA A 770 16.89 1.25 -24.45
N ALA A 771 17.94 2.03 -24.23
CA ALA A 771 18.09 2.89 -23.05
C ALA A 771 17.02 3.98 -23.03
N GLU A 772 16.71 4.56 -24.18
CA GLU A 772 15.62 5.54 -24.31
C GLU A 772 14.24 4.90 -24.08
N ALA A 773 13.97 3.74 -24.69
CA ALA A 773 12.74 2.99 -24.43
C ALA A 773 12.58 2.64 -22.94
N ARG A 774 13.65 2.19 -22.29
CA ARG A 774 13.69 1.95 -20.83
C ARG A 774 13.41 3.21 -20.02
N ARG A 775 13.96 4.36 -20.43
CA ARG A 775 13.73 5.66 -19.78
C ARG A 775 12.26 6.07 -19.87
N LEU A 776 11.65 5.95 -21.05
CA LEU A 776 10.23 6.25 -21.25
C LEU A 776 9.34 5.32 -20.43
N TYR A 777 9.62 4.02 -20.42
CA TYR A 777 8.89 3.04 -19.61
C TYR A 777 8.97 3.36 -18.10
N HIS A 778 10.17 3.68 -17.61
CA HIS A 778 10.37 4.11 -16.23
C HIS A 778 9.57 5.37 -15.89
N ASN A 779 9.66 6.41 -16.72
CA ASN A 779 8.95 7.66 -16.48
C ASN A 779 7.43 7.47 -16.47
N ALA A 780 6.89 6.62 -17.33
CA ALA A 780 5.47 6.30 -17.34
C ALA A 780 5.03 5.62 -16.04
N ILE A 781 5.80 4.65 -15.54
CA ILE A 781 5.51 4.00 -14.25
C ILE A 781 5.62 5.00 -13.09
N GLU A 782 6.65 5.86 -13.06
CA GLU A 782 6.80 6.90 -12.04
C GLU A 782 5.61 7.86 -12.01
N GLN A 783 5.09 8.27 -13.17
CA GLN A 783 3.90 9.11 -13.25
C GLN A 783 2.65 8.41 -12.69
N LEU A 784 2.46 7.13 -13.02
CA LEU A 784 1.34 6.33 -12.51
C LEU A 784 1.41 6.10 -10.99
N MET A 785 2.62 6.09 -10.41
CA MET A 785 2.83 6.00 -8.96
C MET A 785 2.53 7.29 -8.21
N GLY A 786 2.37 8.43 -8.90
CA GLY A 786 2.07 9.74 -8.31
C GLY A 786 0.84 9.74 -7.38
N GLU A 787 0.65 10.82 -6.62
CA GLU A 787 -0.55 10.96 -5.77
C GLU A 787 -1.82 10.98 -6.62
N GLY A 788 -2.81 10.16 -6.25
CA GLY A 788 -4.02 9.94 -7.06
C GLY A 788 -3.81 9.13 -8.35
N GLY A 789 -2.57 8.71 -8.65
CA GLY A 789 -2.25 7.87 -9.80
C GLY A 789 -2.71 6.42 -9.64
N GLU A 790 -2.86 5.72 -10.76
CA GLU A 790 -3.43 4.37 -10.81
C GLU A 790 -2.56 3.31 -10.10
N LEU A 791 -1.28 3.58 -9.83
CA LEU A 791 -0.38 2.69 -9.09
C LEU A 791 -0.07 3.19 -7.67
N SER A 792 -0.79 4.20 -7.18
CA SER A 792 -0.52 4.83 -5.88
C SER A 792 -0.67 3.89 -4.67
N ASP A 793 -1.50 2.86 -4.79
CA ASP A 793 -1.75 1.82 -3.78
C ASP A 793 -0.71 0.69 -3.76
N VAL A 794 0.07 0.55 -4.84
CA VAL A 794 1.05 -0.54 -5.07
C VAL A 794 2.43 0.00 -5.51
N ARG A 795 2.79 1.19 -5.00
CA ARG A 795 4.05 1.88 -5.31
C ARG A 795 5.30 1.02 -5.07
N ASP A 796 5.27 0.22 -4.02
CA ASP A 796 6.34 -0.70 -3.65
C ASP A 796 6.64 -1.72 -4.78
N ILE A 797 5.60 -2.33 -5.35
CA ILE A 797 5.71 -3.26 -6.49
C ILE A 797 6.12 -2.52 -7.76
N ALA A 798 5.43 -1.41 -8.07
CA ALA A 798 5.64 -0.64 -9.29
C ALA A 798 7.06 -0.09 -9.41
N ALA A 799 7.66 0.38 -8.30
CA ALA A 799 9.03 0.89 -8.27
C ALA A 799 10.10 -0.16 -8.65
N LYS A 800 9.76 -1.46 -8.68
CA LYS A 800 10.69 -2.54 -9.06
C LYS A 800 10.50 -3.03 -10.50
N ALA A 801 9.39 -2.69 -11.16
CA ALA A 801 9.00 -3.23 -12.47
C ALA A 801 10.11 -3.06 -13.54
N VAL A 802 10.71 -1.87 -13.63
CA VAL A 802 11.75 -1.59 -14.64
C VAL A 802 13.01 -2.42 -14.41
N SER A 803 13.50 -2.48 -13.17
CA SER A 803 14.70 -3.27 -12.84
C SER A 803 14.50 -4.77 -13.07
N GLN A 804 13.29 -5.30 -12.78
CA GLN A 804 12.99 -6.70 -13.06
C GLN A 804 12.88 -6.96 -14.57
N THR A 805 12.32 -6.01 -15.33
CA THR A 805 12.29 -6.04 -16.79
C THR A 805 13.69 -6.04 -17.40
N ALA A 806 14.62 -5.24 -16.84
CA ALA A 806 16.02 -5.23 -17.26
C ALA A 806 16.71 -6.59 -17.04
N LYS A 807 16.45 -7.24 -15.89
CA LYS A 807 16.93 -8.62 -15.63
C LYS A 807 16.36 -9.63 -16.62
N LEU A 808 15.07 -9.52 -16.93
CA LEU A 808 14.44 -10.35 -17.95
C LEU A 808 15.05 -10.10 -19.35
N ALA A 809 15.33 -8.85 -19.71
CA ALA A 809 15.97 -8.52 -20.97
C ALA A 809 17.33 -9.21 -21.13
N LEU A 810 18.14 -9.27 -20.07
CA LEU A 810 19.38 -10.04 -20.06
C LEU A 810 19.15 -11.54 -20.30
N VAL A 811 18.14 -12.12 -19.65
CA VAL A 811 17.78 -13.55 -19.85
C VAL A 811 17.39 -13.81 -21.30
N LEU A 812 16.55 -12.95 -21.89
CA LEU A 812 16.09 -13.11 -23.28
C LEU A 812 17.23 -12.90 -24.29
N HIS A 813 18.09 -11.91 -24.06
CA HIS A 813 19.27 -11.63 -24.88
C HIS A 813 20.21 -12.83 -24.99
N LEU A 814 20.54 -13.45 -23.85
CA LEU A 814 21.42 -14.63 -23.80
C LEU A 814 20.70 -15.91 -24.24
N ALA A 815 19.38 -15.98 -24.13
CA ALA A 815 18.59 -17.09 -24.66
C ALA A 815 18.48 -17.04 -26.19
N ALA A 816 18.54 -15.86 -26.80
CA ALA A 816 18.56 -15.68 -28.25
C ALA A 816 19.90 -16.13 -28.86
N ASP A 817 21.03 -15.80 -28.20
CA ASP A 817 22.36 -16.27 -28.59
C ASP A 817 23.24 -16.52 -27.35
N ALA A 818 23.42 -17.80 -27.00
CA ALA A 818 24.20 -18.21 -25.84
C ALA A 818 25.71 -17.91 -26.00
N GLU A 819 26.21 -17.81 -27.23
CA GLU A 819 27.64 -17.55 -27.52
C GLU A 819 28.06 -16.13 -27.09
N ILE A 820 27.09 -15.23 -26.92
CA ILE A 820 27.33 -13.90 -26.35
C ILE A 820 27.96 -14.00 -24.95
N LEU A 821 27.63 -15.04 -24.19
CA LEU A 821 28.10 -15.22 -22.81
C LEU A 821 29.63 -15.37 -22.71
N SER A 822 30.31 -15.80 -23.77
CA SER A 822 31.78 -15.89 -23.83
C SER A 822 32.46 -14.57 -24.17
N ARG A 823 31.71 -13.53 -24.55
CA ARG A 823 32.26 -12.20 -24.84
C ARG A 823 32.35 -11.40 -23.53
N PRO A 824 33.29 -10.45 -23.38
CA PRO A 824 33.35 -9.59 -22.20
C PRO A 824 32.13 -8.67 -22.08
N ALA A 825 31.60 -8.19 -23.21
CA ALA A 825 30.46 -7.29 -23.22
C ALA A 825 29.57 -7.49 -24.46
N SER A 826 28.31 -7.03 -24.36
CA SER A 826 27.37 -6.91 -25.47
C SER A 826 26.38 -5.77 -25.25
N ALA A 827 25.60 -5.45 -26.28
CA ALA A 827 24.51 -4.48 -26.19
C ALA A 827 23.16 -5.17 -26.47
N ILE A 828 22.17 -4.91 -25.61
CA ILE A 828 20.78 -5.29 -25.80
C ILE A 828 20.14 -4.27 -26.73
N ASP A 829 19.65 -4.75 -27.87
CA ASP A 829 18.98 -3.92 -28.86
C ASP A 829 17.55 -3.54 -28.45
N ALA A 830 16.96 -2.60 -29.18
CA ALA A 830 15.60 -2.12 -28.92
C ALA A 830 14.55 -3.23 -29.08
N ALA A 831 14.74 -4.19 -29.98
CA ALA A 831 13.79 -5.28 -30.22
C ALA A 831 13.76 -6.27 -29.04
N THR A 832 14.93 -6.63 -28.51
CA THR A 832 15.06 -7.47 -27.31
C THR A 832 14.50 -6.74 -26.09
N TRP A 833 14.76 -5.44 -25.95
CA TRP A 833 14.15 -4.62 -24.91
C TRP A 833 12.62 -4.58 -25.02
N ALA A 834 12.07 -4.33 -26.21
CA ALA A 834 10.62 -4.29 -26.43
C ALA A 834 9.94 -5.62 -26.06
N THR A 835 10.57 -6.73 -26.45
CA THR A 835 10.12 -8.10 -26.09
C THR A 835 10.14 -8.28 -24.56
N ALA A 836 11.22 -7.87 -23.91
CA ALA A 836 11.34 -7.94 -22.46
C ALA A 836 10.34 -7.04 -21.74
N GLN A 837 10.08 -5.82 -22.24
CA GLN A 837 9.11 -4.88 -21.71
C GLN A 837 7.69 -5.41 -21.83
N ALA A 838 7.33 -6.03 -22.96
CA ALA A 838 6.01 -6.62 -23.13
C ALA A 838 5.76 -7.77 -22.13
N ILE A 839 6.72 -8.70 -22.01
CA ILE A 839 6.61 -9.81 -21.05
C ILE A 839 6.69 -9.30 -19.60
N GLY A 840 7.59 -8.36 -19.32
CA GLY A 840 7.78 -7.74 -18.00
C GLY A 840 6.55 -6.95 -17.54
N THR A 841 5.90 -6.23 -18.46
CA THR A 841 4.63 -5.52 -18.19
C THR A 841 3.53 -6.51 -17.87
N TRP A 842 3.43 -7.63 -18.60
CA TRP A 842 2.47 -8.69 -18.28
C TRP A 842 2.67 -9.24 -16.87
N PHE A 843 3.92 -9.55 -16.47
CA PHE A 843 4.22 -10.01 -15.10
C PHE A 843 3.92 -8.94 -14.05
N PHE A 844 4.20 -7.67 -14.37
CA PHE A 844 3.93 -6.54 -13.50
C PHE A 844 2.43 -6.33 -13.28
N GLU A 845 1.63 -6.34 -14.35
CA GLU A 845 0.16 -6.24 -14.26
C GLU A 845 -0.43 -7.39 -13.45
N GLU A 846 0.10 -8.60 -13.62
CA GLU A 846 -0.31 -9.76 -12.85
C GLU A 846 0.09 -9.64 -11.37
N ALA A 847 1.26 -9.08 -11.07
CA ALA A 847 1.69 -8.74 -9.71
C ALA A 847 0.76 -7.72 -9.03
N VAL A 848 0.41 -6.63 -9.72
CA VAL A 848 -0.55 -5.62 -9.24
C VAL A 848 -1.91 -6.27 -8.98
N ARG A 849 -2.39 -7.08 -9.93
CA ARG A 849 -3.68 -7.76 -9.83
C ARG A 849 -3.74 -8.71 -8.65
N VAL A 850 -2.70 -9.52 -8.45
CA VAL A 850 -2.63 -10.47 -7.34
C VAL A 850 -2.47 -9.74 -6.00
N GLN A 851 -1.70 -8.65 -5.93
CA GLN A 851 -1.58 -7.89 -4.68
C GLN A 851 -2.91 -7.25 -4.27
N ARG A 852 -3.60 -6.58 -5.21
CA ARG A 852 -4.93 -5.99 -4.93
C ARG A 852 -5.96 -7.05 -4.54
N LEU A 853 -5.81 -8.28 -5.04
CA LEU A 853 -6.63 -9.42 -4.63
C LEU A 853 -6.30 -9.88 -3.20
N ALA A 854 -5.03 -9.84 -2.80
CA ALA A 854 -4.59 -10.18 -1.44
C ALA A 854 -5.05 -9.15 -0.40
N ASP A 855 -5.18 -7.89 -0.80
CA ASP A 855 -5.64 -6.79 0.05
C ASP A 855 -7.18 -6.79 0.24
N GLU A 856 -7.93 -7.73 -0.34
CA GLU A 856 -9.39 -7.84 -0.21
C GLU A 856 -9.83 -8.48 1.13
N ASP A 857 -10.92 -7.96 1.72
CA ASP A 857 -11.50 -8.46 2.99
C ASP A 857 -11.90 -9.95 2.91
N PRO A 858 -11.34 -10.83 3.77
CA PRO A 858 -11.70 -12.25 3.86
C PRO A 858 -13.20 -12.55 4.04
N ALA A 859 -13.99 -11.60 4.59
CA ALA A 859 -15.43 -11.75 4.80
C ALA A 859 -16.22 -11.84 3.49
N LEU A 860 -15.81 -11.10 2.46
CA LEU A 860 -16.43 -11.13 1.11
C LEU A 860 -16.34 -12.52 0.49
N ASP A 861 -15.23 -13.21 0.75
CA ASP A 861 -14.93 -14.49 0.16
C ASP A 861 -15.77 -15.64 0.76
N ALA A 862 -16.00 -15.58 2.07
CA ALA A 862 -16.95 -16.45 2.76
C ALA A 862 -18.39 -16.22 2.28
N ALA A 863 -18.79 -14.95 2.11
CA ALA A 863 -20.12 -14.57 1.63
C ALA A 863 -20.42 -15.13 0.23
N ARG A 864 -19.48 -15.04 -0.71
CA ARG A 864 -19.61 -15.62 -2.06
C ARG A 864 -19.83 -17.13 -2.04
N ARG A 865 -19.08 -17.86 -1.20
CA ARG A 865 -19.25 -19.32 -1.06
C ARG A 865 -20.63 -19.67 -0.49
N VAL A 866 -21.09 -18.90 0.49
CA VAL A 866 -22.41 -19.09 1.10
C VAL A 866 -23.53 -18.81 0.10
N ILE A 867 -23.45 -17.76 -0.73
CA ILE A 867 -24.42 -17.51 -1.82
C ILE A 867 -24.53 -18.69 -2.77
N ARG A 868 -23.40 -19.22 -3.26
CA ARG A 868 -23.39 -20.39 -4.17
C ARG A 868 -24.02 -21.62 -3.52
N TRP A 869 -23.71 -21.86 -2.24
CA TRP A 869 -24.28 -22.96 -1.48
C TRP A 869 -25.79 -22.80 -1.27
N LEU A 870 -26.25 -21.62 -0.85
CA LEU A 870 -27.68 -21.30 -0.69
C LEU A 870 -28.45 -21.51 -2.01
N ALA A 871 -27.85 -21.11 -3.13
CA ALA A 871 -28.42 -21.28 -4.46
C ALA A 871 -28.49 -22.76 -4.88
N ALA A 872 -27.41 -23.52 -4.66
CA ALA A 872 -27.33 -24.93 -5.01
C ALA A 872 -28.31 -25.79 -4.21
N GLU A 873 -28.44 -25.54 -2.90
CA GLU A 873 -29.37 -26.25 -2.01
C GLU A 873 -30.80 -25.68 -2.03
N ARG A 874 -31.05 -24.61 -2.79
CA ARG A 874 -32.35 -23.93 -2.92
C ARG A 874 -32.97 -23.55 -1.56
N ARG A 875 -32.13 -23.15 -0.61
CA ARG A 875 -32.57 -22.81 0.74
C ARG A 875 -33.40 -21.53 0.73
N GLN A 876 -34.47 -21.54 1.51
CA GLN A 876 -35.35 -20.38 1.72
C GLN A 876 -34.98 -19.61 2.99
N THR A 877 -34.31 -20.27 3.93
CA THR A 877 -33.82 -19.70 5.18
C THR A 877 -32.44 -20.26 5.52
N VAL A 878 -31.68 -19.51 6.31
CA VAL A 878 -30.37 -19.89 6.82
C VAL A 878 -30.14 -19.26 8.19
N ASN A 879 -29.50 -20.00 9.10
CA ASN A 879 -29.01 -19.45 10.37
C ASN A 879 -27.53 -19.79 10.59
N THR A 880 -26.92 -19.21 11.61
CA THR A 880 -25.51 -19.42 11.95
C THR A 880 -25.15 -20.90 12.17
N THR A 881 -26.05 -21.68 12.76
CA THR A 881 -25.85 -23.12 13.02
C THR A 881 -25.87 -23.93 11.72
N ASP A 882 -26.74 -23.57 10.77
CA ASP A 882 -26.82 -24.21 9.46
C ASP A 882 -25.51 -24.06 8.69
N LEU A 883 -24.90 -22.86 8.72
CA LEU A 883 -23.60 -22.60 8.11
C LEU A 883 -22.48 -23.44 8.77
N MET A 884 -22.50 -23.56 10.09
CA MET A 884 -21.49 -24.32 10.84
C MET A 884 -21.61 -25.84 10.68
N GLN A 885 -22.81 -26.38 10.47
CA GLN A 885 -23.06 -27.83 10.42
C GLN A 885 -23.19 -28.37 8.99
N THR A 886 -23.88 -27.62 8.13
CA THR A 886 -24.29 -28.04 6.78
C THR A 886 -23.80 -27.10 5.67
N GLY A 887 -23.20 -25.96 6.01
CA GLY A 887 -22.70 -24.97 5.06
C GLY A 887 -21.52 -25.44 4.19
N PRO A 888 -21.07 -24.58 3.26
CA PRO A 888 -20.00 -24.89 2.32
C PRO A 888 -18.69 -25.17 3.07
N ARG A 889 -17.90 -26.13 2.57
CA ARG A 889 -16.60 -26.48 3.16
C ARG A 889 -15.50 -25.52 2.66
N PRO A 890 -14.52 -25.13 3.52
CA PRO A 890 -14.44 -25.42 4.95
C PRO A 890 -15.55 -24.67 5.73
N ARG A 891 -16.14 -25.35 6.71
CA ARG A 891 -17.28 -24.80 7.45
C ARG A 891 -16.81 -23.65 8.35
N PRO A 892 -17.50 -22.49 8.33
CA PRO A 892 -17.09 -21.34 9.11
C PRO A 892 -17.24 -21.61 10.62
N LYS A 893 -16.40 -20.97 11.43
CA LYS A 893 -16.60 -20.91 12.89
C LYS A 893 -17.75 -19.94 13.21
N ALA A 894 -18.24 -19.99 14.45
CA ALA A 894 -19.41 -19.18 14.86
C ALA A 894 -19.26 -17.67 14.55
N ARG A 895 -18.09 -17.07 14.84
CA ARG A 895 -17.83 -15.65 14.53
C ARG A 895 -17.81 -15.36 13.02
N GLU A 896 -17.18 -16.22 12.24
CA GLU A 896 -17.10 -16.09 10.78
C GLU A 896 -18.49 -16.26 10.13
N ALA A 897 -19.30 -17.19 10.63
CA ALA A 897 -20.65 -17.43 10.15
C ALA A 897 -21.58 -16.23 10.42
N ILE A 898 -21.43 -15.55 11.56
CA ILE A 898 -22.16 -14.31 11.87
C ILE A 898 -21.71 -13.20 10.92
N ALA A 899 -20.41 -12.91 10.85
CA ALA A 899 -19.88 -11.86 9.97
C ALA A 899 -20.25 -12.09 8.49
N THR A 900 -20.30 -13.35 8.06
CA THR A 900 -20.73 -13.70 6.69
C THR A 900 -22.21 -13.41 6.45
N LEU A 901 -23.08 -13.71 7.42
CA LEU A 901 -24.52 -13.46 7.30
C LEU A 901 -24.86 -11.97 7.38
N ASP A 902 -24.18 -11.23 8.25
CA ASP A 902 -24.31 -9.78 8.36
C ASP A 902 -23.90 -9.10 7.04
N LEU A 903 -22.76 -9.51 6.46
CA LEU A 903 -22.33 -9.02 5.15
C LEU A 903 -23.31 -9.39 4.03
N LEU A 904 -23.90 -10.58 4.05
CA LEU A 904 -24.91 -10.96 3.05
C LEU A 904 -26.22 -10.19 3.21
N GLU A 905 -26.57 -9.83 4.44
CA GLU A 905 -27.72 -8.98 4.74
C GLU A 905 -27.49 -7.55 4.24
N ASP A 906 -26.30 -6.99 4.48
CA ASP A 906 -25.90 -5.67 3.98
C ASP A 906 -26.03 -5.58 2.44
N PHE A 907 -25.67 -6.66 1.74
CA PHE A 907 -25.80 -6.74 0.28
C PHE A 907 -27.19 -7.18 -0.20
N GLY A 908 -28.12 -7.45 0.70
CA GLY A 908 -29.52 -7.78 0.40
C GLY A 908 -29.77 -9.20 -0.08
N TRP A 909 -28.78 -10.11 0.04
CA TRP A 909 -28.90 -11.52 -0.37
C TRP A 909 -29.66 -12.37 0.65
N VAL A 910 -29.62 -11.97 1.91
CA VAL A 910 -30.42 -12.53 3.00
C VAL A 910 -31.08 -11.39 3.79
N ARG A 911 -32.08 -11.70 4.61
CA ARG A 911 -32.76 -10.72 5.47
C ARG A 911 -33.14 -11.37 6.79
N ALA A 912 -32.75 -10.79 7.93
CA ALA A 912 -33.13 -11.30 9.23
C ALA A 912 -34.65 -11.29 9.42
N GLN A 913 -35.20 -12.41 9.86
CA GLN A 913 -36.61 -12.50 10.24
C GLN A 913 -36.78 -11.89 11.64
N THR A 914 -37.53 -10.80 11.74
CA THR A 914 -37.82 -10.13 13.01
C THR A 914 -38.86 -10.91 13.82
N GLU A 915 -38.40 -11.88 14.62
CA GLU A 915 -39.20 -12.53 15.67
C GLU A 915 -38.44 -12.56 17.02
N PRO A 916 -39.13 -12.68 18.16
CA PRO A 916 -38.74 -12.08 19.45
C PRO A 916 -37.40 -12.56 20.06
N PRO A 917 -36.83 -11.82 21.05
CA PRO A 917 -35.38 -11.68 21.29
C PRO A 917 -34.68 -12.88 22.00
N LYS A 918 -35.22 -14.10 21.87
CA LYS A 918 -34.73 -15.28 22.61
C LYS A 918 -34.12 -16.39 21.75
N ARG A 919 -34.03 -16.24 20.43
CA ARG A 919 -33.37 -17.24 19.55
C ARG A 919 -32.37 -16.58 18.60
N ARG A 920 -31.35 -17.34 18.19
CA ARG A 920 -30.37 -16.93 17.17
C ARG A 920 -31.12 -16.49 15.90
N PRO A 921 -30.75 -15.37 15.26
CA PRO A 921 -31.47 -14.85 14.11
C PRO A 921 -31.53 -15.89 12.98
N ILE A 922 -32.73 -16.07 12.42
CA ILE A 922 -32.96 -16.82 11.19
C ILE A 922 -33.04 -15.79 10.07
N TYR A 923 -32.27 -16.01 9.01
CA TYR A 923 -32.27 -15.14 7.84
C TYR A 923 -33.09 -15.80 6.74
N LEU A 924 -34.03 -15.06 6.17
CA LEU A 924 -34.66 -15.40 4.91
C LEU A 924 -33.63 -15.26 3.79
N VAL A 925 -33.72 -16.08 2.75
CA VAL A 925 -32.85 -16.05 1.56
C VAL A 925 -33.60 -15.40 0.40
N HIS A 926 -32.91 -14.55 -0.38
CA HIS A 926 -33.55 -13.79 -1.45
C HIS A 926 -34.34 -14.72 -2.42
N PRO A 927 -35.63 -14.49 -2.69
CA PRO A 927 -36.50 -15.44 -3.41
C PRO A 927 -36.10 -15.66 -4.87
N LYS A 928 -35.44 -14.66 -5.50
CA LYS A 928 -34.87 -14.78 -6.86
C LYS A 928 -33.43 -15.32 -6.89
N LEU A 929 -32.87 -15.82 -5.79
CA LEU A 929 -31.47 -16.29 -5.71
C LEU A 929 -31.13 -17.30 -6.83
N ALA A 930 -32.01 -18.27 -7.10
CA ALA A 930 -31.80 -19.27 -8.15
C ALA A 930 -31.84 -18.68 -9.59
N THR A 931 -32.56 -17.58 -9.79
CA THR A 931 -32.69 -16.89 -11.08
C THR A 931 -31.55 -15.89 -11.29
N LEU A 932 -31.11 -15.22 -10.22
CA LEU A 932 -30.00 -14.28 -10.20
C LEU A 932 -28.63 -14.98 -10.23
N ALA A 933 -28.49 -16.12 -9.56
CA ALA A 933 -27.31 -16.99 -9.68
C ALA A 933 -27.15 -17.55 -11.11
N LYS A 934 -28.25 -17.71 -11.86
CA LYS A 934 -28.24 -18.08 -13.29
C LYS A 934 -27.87 -16.92 -14.23
N LEU A 935 -28.04 -15.67 -13.80
CA LEU A 935 -27.64 -14.48 -14.55
C LEU A 935 -26.18 -14.11 -14.25
N ALA A 936 -25.74 -14.22 -12.99
CA ALA A 936 -24.32 -14.15 -12.61
C ALA A 936 -23.52 -15.33 -13.20
N GLY A 937 -24.09 -16.54 -13.23
CA GLY A 937 -23.47 -17.71 -13.84
C GLY A 937 -23.63 -17.86 -15.35
N LYS A 938 -24.15 -16.85 -16.06
CA LYS A 938 -24.20 -16.81 -17.54
C LYS A 938 -23.16 -15.89 -18.16
N ALA A 939 -22.39 -15.18 -17.32
CA ALA A 939 -21.10 -14.60 -17.68
C ALA A 939 -19.93 -15.56 -17.32
N LEU A 940 -20.22 -16.88 -17.28
CA LEU A 940 -19.25 -17.98 -17.09
C LEU A 940 -18.96 -18.67 -18.42
#